data_AF-A0A1A3H135-F1
#
_entry.id   AF-A0A1A3H135-F1
#
_cell.length_a   1.000
_cell.length_b   1.000
_cell.length_c   1.000
_cell.angle_alpha   90.00
_cell.angle_beta   90.00
_cell.angle_gamma   90.00
#
_symmetry.space_group_name_H-M   'P 1'
#
loop_
_entity.id
_entity.type
_entity.pdbx_description
1 polymer ?
#
loop_
_entity_poly.entity_id
_entity_poly.type
_entity_poly.pdbx_seq_one_letter_code
_entity_poly.pdbx_strand_id
1 'polypeptide(L)'
;MLTDETTIVELEGVNGEWFTLAGPNAGDRGVYLGTGVQGLYDPPVKVVYEEPGNWPGARYLSHRILRRDIVFGVEILNDKGANSWISRDSEWRKAWAFDQDCILHVTTPESGHRYLRLRLGESPDVSLFNDPRTNGINRCAMVCISGDPFWYEDDVVYEAVTQTDTRFDPNPLPWPWPQKDLPKETLYITVDPDDGRGGLNPTDNITFPIWSVPGSTQKPAEPYIPGLPWLGAPKSPAAIWTLPDYSFEDEDYANRRVRLPGLIGGLRTREIHSYVIDGRPSGGTYKLGMENLSGVVEWTAPIPYNANTSTVKAALESLSRIAFDDVAVTRGVSRNEIQSFAISGSYTGGTYTITFDGQTTAGIKPNTGADGIRTALAKLPNLDYWDIDVKVDSHNEVQYVYLVGEPTSGSFRLSFDGQQTADIAWNASAKTVADRLKALSNIGASDVKVTKKAGSYQPWKIEFIGGLSGIDLMPLGYDLGSLSGGYGVDIMVKPENDGDREVTVKWNSPYWFGGGKYAGDNLPPLVINTSGLTGGTGASSTVTAKQDGGKPYLIEYKGNLEGENLPLILVDASAVTGPGGTGTAQTAVIREGVTYPGEDAVINTDPREEQVVAANGSQLWARMNGVRFRNYIPPYTRDKTFEITVSGCPPGEMVTLRLIRAWSRPWGLE
;
A
#
# COMPACT_ATOMS: atom_id res chain seq x y z
N MET A 1 46.01 -37.33 21.06
CA MET A 1 44.90 -36.44 20.68
C MET A 1 44.94 -35.32 21.70
N LEU A 2 45.38 -34.14 21.29
CA LEU A 2 45.47 -32.97 22.17
C LEU A 2 44.05 -32.47 22.43
N THR A 3 43.78 -32.19 23.70
CA THR A 3 42.51 -31.76 24.29
C THR A 3 42.19 -30.32 23.88
N ASP A 4 40.96 -30.10 23.42
CA ASP A 4 40.48 -28.83 22.85
C ASP A 4 40.07 -27.86 23.98
N GLU A 5 41.05 -27.42 24.77
CA GLU A 5 40.89 -26.52 25.94
C GLU A 5 41.19 -25.05 25.60
N THR A 6 40.90 -24.59 24.38
CA THR A 6 41.30 -23.24 23.94
C THR A 6 40.12 -22.28 23.81
N THR A 7 40.23 -21.10 24.42
CA THR A 7 39.30 -19.98 24.22
C THR A 7 39.28 -19.53 22.76
N ILE A 8 38.09 -19.39 22.21
CA ILE A 8 37.86 -18.86 20.86
C ILE A 8 37.37 -17.42 20.98
N VAL A 9 37.95 -16.52 20.19
CA VAL A 9 37.52 -15.12 20.10
C VAL A 9 37.24 -14.78 18.65
N GLU A 10 36.02 -14.36 18.35
CA GLU A 10 35.57 -14.09 16.99
C GLU A 10 34.85 -12.75 16.93
N LEU A 11 34.93 -12.08 15.78
CA LEU A 11 34.20 -10.85 15.51
C LEU A 11 33.23 -11.08 14.35
N GLU A 12 31.95 -10.83 14.60
CA GLU A 12 30.95 -10.59 13.56
C GLU A 12 30.91 -9.10 13.26
N GLY A 13 31.32 -8.73 12.04
CA GLY A 13 31.31 -7.34 11.58
C GLY A 13 29.91 -6.85 11.21
N VAL A 14 29.74 -5.53 11.09
CA VAL A 14 28.47 -4.90 10.65
C VAL A 14 28.01 -5.34 9.25
N ASN A 15 28.94 -5.88 8.45
CA ASN A 15 28.70 -6.41 7.12
C ASN A 15 28.33 -7.92 7.12
N GLY A 16 28.20 -8.54 8.31
CA GLY A 16 27.92 -9.97 8.49
C GLY A 16 29.13 -10.89 8.22
N GLU A 17 30.31 -10.33 7.97
CA GLU A 17 31.53 -11.12 7.81
C GLU A 17 32.13 -11.47 9.17
N TRP A 18 32.68 -12.68 9.27
CA TRP A 18 33.29 -13.21 10.48
C TRP A 18 34.82 -13.17 10.41
N PHE A 19 35.45 -12.91 11.55
CA PHE A 19 36.89 -12.96 11.74
C PHE A 19 37.21 -13.78 12.98
N THR A 20 37.94 -14.89 12.83
CA THR A 20 38.43 -15.65 13.98
C THR A 20 39.75 -15.05 14.46
N LEU A 21 39.72 -14.34 15.58
CA LEU A 21 40.86 -13.55 16.07
C LEU A 21 41.81 -14.35 16.96
N ALA A 22 41.28 -15.30 17.74
CA ALA A 22 42.05 -16.20 18.60
C ALA A 22 41.36 -17.57 18.74
N GLY A 23 42.14 -18.61 19.05
CA GLY A 23 41.66 -19.99 19.17
C GLY A 23 41.91 -20.83 17.91
N PRO A 24 41.23 -21.98 17.77
CA PRO A 24 41.28 -22.80 16.56
C PRO A 24 40.86 -21.96 15.33
N ASN A 25 41.60 -22.07 14.23
CA ASN A 25 41.44 -21.25 13.02
C ASN A 25 41.74 -19.75 13.17
N ALA A 26 42.44 -19.33 14.23
CA ALA A 26 42.86 -17.93 14.37
C ALA A 26 43.58 -17.41 13.10
N GLY A 27 43.15 -16.23 12.66
CA GLY A 27 43.62 -15.56 11.45
C GLY A 27 43.29 -16.29 10.15
N ASP A 28 42.15 -16.96 10.11
CA ASP A 28 41.50 -17.49 8.89
C ASP A 28 41.48 -16.47 7.73
N ARG A 29 41.32 -15.17 8.04
CA ARG A 29 41.39 -14.06 7.06
C ARG A 29 42.68 -13.24 7.16
N GLY A 30 43.69 -13.73 7.89
CA GLY A 30 44.98 -13.09 8.10
C GLY A 30 44.96 -11.91 9.07
N VAL A 31 43.97 -11.88 9.98
CA VAL A 31 43.85 -10.92 11.08
C VAL A 31 43.88 -11.68 12.40
N TYR A 32 44.86 -11.40 13.25
CA TYR A 32 45.05 -12.07 14.53
C TYR A 32 44.84 -11.11 15.69
N LEU A 33 44.33 -11.60 16.82
CA LEU A 33 44.31 -10.81 18.05
C LEU A 33 45.75 -10.55 18.52
N GLY A 34 46.13 -9.28 18.60
CA GLY A 34 47.41 -8.86 19.14
C GLY A 34 47.39 -8.78 20.67
N THR A 35 48.56 -8.48 21.25
CA THR A 35 48.70 -8.35 22.71
C THR A 35 48.14 -7.03 23.26
N GLY A 36 47.88 -7.00 24.58
CA GLY A 36 47.54 -5.76 25.31
C GLY A 36 46.06 -5.39 25.27
N VAL A 37 45.16 -6.38 25.28
CA VAL A 37 43.72 -6.16 25.42
C VAL A 37 43.41 -5.53 26.79
N GLN A 38 42.69 -4.42 26.79
CA GLN A 38 42.26 -3.70 27.97
C GLN A 38 40.74 -3.50 27.95
N GLY A 39 40.13 -3.46 29.13
CA GLY A 39 38.69 -3.19 29.29
C GLY A 39 37.76 -4.36 28.94
N LEU A 40 38.29 -5.53 28.54
CA LEU A 40 37.47 -6.69 28.13
C LEU A 40 36.78 -7.41 29.29
N TYR A 41 37.46 -7.53 30.44
CA TYR A 41 37.07 -8.47 31.50
C TYR A 41 35.94 -7.95 32.37
N ASP A 42 36.19 -6.95 33.24
CA ASP A 42 35.18 -6.33 34.08
C ASP A 42 34.77 -4.95 33.53
N PRO A 43 33.48 -4.58 33.60
CA PRO A 43 33.03 -3.27 33.18
C PRO A 43 33.43 -2.19 34.21
N PRO A 44 33.72 -0.96 33.79
CA PRO A 44 34.07 0.12 34.70
C PRO A 44 32.88 0.51 35.59
N VAL A 45 33.12 0.67 36.89
CA VAL A 45 32.10 1.05 37.89
C VAL A 45 32.44 2.40 38.51
N LYS A 46 31.44 3.27 38.64
CA LYS A 46 31.54 4.51 39.42
C LYS A 46 30.72 4.40 40.69
N VAL A 47 31.40 4.45 41.83
CA VAL A 47 30.80 4.45 43.17
C VAL A 47 30.53 5.87 43.68
N VAL A 48 29.47 6.03 44.47
CA VAL A 48 29.07 7.28 45.11
C VAL A 48 29.04 7.08 46.62
N TYR A 49 29.83 7.87 47.32
CA TYR A 49 29.89 7.90 48.78
C TYR A 49 29.53 9.29 49.29
N GLU A 50 28.87 9.33 50.45
CA GLU A 50 28.64 10.55 51.23
C GLU A 50 29.64 10.60 52.38
N GLU A 51 30.43 11.67 52.47
CA GLU A 51 31.37 11.91 53.56
C GLU A 51 30.80 13.00 54.48
N PRO A 52 30.20 12.63 55.64
CA PRO A 52 29.66 13.62 56.56
C PRO A 52 30.78 14.43 57.23
N GLY A 53 30.71 15.76 57.18
CA GLY A 53 31.81 16.67 57.55
C GLY A 53 32.33 16.63 59.00
N ASN A 54 31.64 15.94 59.92
CA ASN A 54 32.00 15.89 61.34
C ASN A 54 32.41 14.48 61.84
N TRP A 55 32.45 13.46 60.97
CA TRP A 55 32.77 12.09 61.39
C TRP A 55 33.78 11.43 60.44
N PRO A 56 34.78 10.69 60.94
CA PRO A 56 35.66 9.90 60.09
C PRO A 56 34.87 8.75 59.45
N GLY A 57 34.97 8.62 58.12
CA GLY A 57 34.35 7.55 57.33
C GLY A 57 33.43 8.07 56.22
N ALA A 58 32.95 7.15 55.38
CA ALA A 58 32.08 7.44 54.26
C ALA A 58 30.90 6.46 54.23
N ARG A 59 29.71 6.94 53.88
CA ARG A 59 28.50 6.12 53.71
C ARG A 59 28.29 5.82 52.24
N TYR A 60 28.21 4.54 51.88
CA TYR A 60 27.87 4.12 50.51
C TYR A 60 26.43 4.56 50.19
N LEU A 61 26.26 5.22 49.04
CA LEU A 61 24.94 5.59 48.54
C LEU A 61 24.50 4.69 47.39
N SER A 62 25.33 4.59 46.35
CA SER A 62 25.00 3.86 45.13
C SER A 62 26.25 3.66 44.28
N HIS A 63 26.17 2.80 43.26
CA HIS A 63 27.14 2.71 42.19
C HIS A 63 26.40 2.61 40.85
N ARG A 64 27.11 2.90 39.77
CA ARG A 64 26.62 2.69 38.39
C ARG A 64 27.70 2.04 37.55
N ILE A 65 27.30 1.01 36.82
CA ILE A 65 28.11 0.38 35.78
C ILE A 65 28.10 1.32 34.57
N LEU A 66 29.28 1.69 34.09
CA LEU A 66 29.45 2.60 32.96
C LEU A 66 29.60 1.80 31.66
N ARG A 67 29.45 2.50 30.53
CA ARG A 67 29.85 1.96 29.23
C ARG A 67 31.28 1.43 29.29
N ARG A 68 31.56 0.36 28.55
CA ARG A 68 32.88 -0.26 28.52
C ARG A 68 33.66 0.23 27.32
N ASP A 69 34.86 0.75 27.58
CA ASP A 69 35.83 1.10 26.56
C ASP A 69 36.84 -0.06 26.45
N ILE A 70 36.94 -0.66 25.26
CA ILE A 70 37.80 -1.81 24.98
C ILE A 70 38.91 -1.36 24.04
N VAL A 71 40.15 -1.56 24.45
CA VAL A 71 41.32 -1.26 23.63
C VAL A 71 42.05 -2.55 23.34
N PHE A 72 42.25 -2.87 22.07
CA PHE A 72 43.03 -4.03 21.65
C PHE A 72 43.79 -3.75 20.36
N GLY A 73 44.86 -4.51 20.12
CA GLY A 73 45.51 -4.52 18.81
C GLY A 73 45.08 -5.72 18.01
N VAL A 74 44.99 -5.60 16.69
CA VAL A 74 45.03 -6.74 15.77
C VAL A 74 46.31 -6.70 14.94
N GLU A 75 46.83 -7.87 14.62
CA GLU A 75 47.97 -8.05 13.73
C GLU A 75 47.48 -8.53 12.37
N ILE A 76 47.73 -7.73 11.33
CA ILE A 76 47.25 -7.97 9.97
C ILE A 76 48.44 -8.42 9.11
N LEU A 77 48.36 -9.63 8.58
CA LEU A 77 49.40 -10.24 7.74
C LEU A 77 49.49 -9.59 6.36
N ASN A 78 50.71 -9.44 5.84
CA ASN A 78 50.98 -8.90 4.51
C ASN A 78 51.49 -9.99 3.56
N ASP A 79 50.58 -10.75 2.95
CA ASP A 79 50.95 -11.75 1.94
C ASP A 79 51.00 -11.14 0.52
N LYS A 80 51.35 -11.93 -0.49
CA LYS A 80 51.38 -11.46 -1.89
C LYS A 80 50.00 -11.57 -2.56
N GLY A 81 49.76 -10.69 -3.54
CA GLY A 81 48.57 -10.75 -4.39
C GLY A 81 47.29 -10.30 -3.68
N ALA A 82 46.21 -11.07 -3.83
CA ALA A 82 44.90 -10.74 -3.25
C ALA A 82 44.90 -10.67 -1.71
N ASN A 83 45.86 -11.35 -1.04
CA ASN A 83 45.98 -11.38 0.42
C ASN A 83 46.98 -10.34 0.97
N SER A 84 47.23 -9.28 0.21
CA SER A 84 48.07 -8.17 0.64
C SER A 84 47.51 -7.46 1.86
N TRP A 85 48.39 -6.79 2.62
CA TRP A 85 47.99 -6.03 3.80
C TRP A 85 46.89 -5.03 3.49
N ILE A 86 46.94 -4.33 2.34
CA ILE A 86 45.92 -3.34 1.97
C ILE A 86 44.54 -3.98 1.74
N SER A 87 44.49 -5.21 1.23
CA SER A 87 43.22 -5.92 1.03
C SER A 87 42.64 -6.34 2.36
N ARG A 88 43.46 -6.94 3.23
CA ARG A 88 43.02 -7.40 4.56
C ARG A 88 42.69 -6.26 5.52
N ASP A 89 43.45 -5.17 5.51
CA ASP A 89 43.10 -3.94 6.25
C ASP A 89 41.78 -3.37 5.70
N SER A 90 41.56 -3.35 4.38
CA SER A 90 40.29 -2.89 3.83
C SER A 90 39.10 -3.76 4.26
N GLU A 91 39.25 -5.09 4.29
CA GLU A 91 38.23 -6.01 4.79
C GLU A 91 37.98 -5.81 6.28
N TRP A 92 39.05 -5.74 7.08
CA TRP A 92 38.97 -5.46 8.51
C TRP A 92 38.24 -4.14 8.78
N ARG A 93 38.59 -3.06 8.08
CA ARG A 93 37.97 -1.74 8.25
C ARG A 93 36.48 -1.73 7.88
N LYS A 94 36.04 -2.56 6.93
CA LYS A 94 34.63 -2.67 6.53
C LYS A 94 33.77 -3.42 7.56
N ALA A 95 34.40 -4.20 8.44
CA ALA A 95 33.72 -4.92 9.50
C ALA A 95 33.20 -3.98 10.61
N TRP A 96 33.65 -2.73 10.66
CA TRP A 96 33.41 -1.81 11.77
C TRP A 96 32.64 -0.55 11.36
N ALA A 97 31.84 -0.02 12.29
CA ALA A 97 31.17 1.27 12.18
C ALA A 97 31.20 2.05 13.51
N PHE A 98 30.93 3.36 13.44
CA PHE A 98 30.76 4.21 14.62
C PHE A 98 29.31 4.24 15.14
N ASP A 99 28.35 3.96 14.26
CA ASP A 99 26.90 4.09 14.49
C ASP A 99 26.14 2.76 14.47
N GLN A 100 26.82 1.65 14.19
CA GLN A 100 26.27 0.29 14.21
C GLN A 100 27.12 -0.62 15.09
N ASP A 101 26.48 -1.55 15.79
CA ASP A 101 27.16 -2.50 16.65
C ASP A 101 27.71 -3.68 15.81
N CYS A 102 28.96 -4.02 16.07
CA CYS A 102 29.57 -5.33 15.77
C CYS A 102 29.38 -6.25 16.98
N ILE A 103 29.61 -7.54 16.80
CA ILE A 103 29.49 -8.51 17.90
C ILE A 103 30.82 -9.22 18.10
N LEU A 104 31.37 -9.10 19.31
CA LEU A 104 32.56 -9.85 19.74
C LEU A 104 32.08 -11.08 20.50
N HIS A 105 32.41 -12.25 19.96
CA HIS A 105 32.08 -13.55 20.50
C HIS A 105 33.27 -14.13 21.24
N VAL A 106 33.01 -14.73 22.39
CA VAL A 106 33.97 -15.47 23.18
C VAL A 106 33.37 -16.81 23.57
N THR A 107 34.05 -17.88 23.22
CA THR A 107 33.65 -19.25 23.58
C THR A 107 34.72 -19.88 24.46
N THR A 108 34.33 -20.35 25.64
CA THR A 108 35.19 -21.14 26.53
C THR A 108 34.57 -22.49 26.85
N PRO A 109 35.38 -23.53 27.12
CA PRO A 109 34.87 -24.84 27.54
C PRO A 109 34.02 -24.79 28.82
N GLU A 110 34.36 -23.89 29.74
CA GLU A 110 33.74 -23.81 31.07
C GLU A 110 32.43 -23.00 31.05
N SER A 111 32.41 -21.88 30.32
CA SER A 111 31.32 -20.89 30.40
C SER A 111 30.49 -20.80 29.12
N GLY A 112 30.79 -21.65 28.13
CA GLY A 112 30.08 -21.71 26.87
C GLY A 112 30.35 -20.48 25.99
N HIS A 113 29.37 -20.14 25.15
CA HIS A 113 29.44 -19.04 24.22
C HIS A 113 28.79 -17.78 24.81
N ARG A 114 29.54 -16.68 24.86
CA ARG A 114 29.05 -15.35 25.23
C ARG A 114 29.44 -14.32 24.18
N TYR A 115 28.60 -13.31 24.01
CA TYR A 115 28.83 -12.24 23.04
C TYR A 115 28.67 -10.85 23.67
N LEU A 116 29.38 -9.88 23.12
CA LEU A 116 29.33 -8.48 23.52
C LEU A 116 29.11 -7.61 22.28
N ARG A 117 28.20 -6.64 22.39
CA ARG A 117 27.98 -5.64 21.33
C ARG A 117 28.91 -4.46 21.52
N LEU A 118 29.64 -4.07 20.48
CA LEU A 118 30.55 -2.93 20.51
C LEU A 118 30.65 -2.25 19.14
N ARG A 119 31.02 -0.98 19.15
CA ARG A 119 31.25 -0.14 17.96
C ARG A 119 32.58 0.58 18.06
N LEU A 120 33.03 1.24 17.00
CA LEU A 120 34.23 2.09 17.08
C LEU A 120 34.01 3.28 18.02
N GLY A 121 34.93 3.47 18.95
CA GLY A 121 35.05 4.68 19.76
C GLY A 121 35.95 5.72 19.11
N GLU A 122 37.01 5.26 18.46
CA GLU A 122 37.96 6.10 17.70
C GLU A 122 38.31 5.42 16.37
N SER A 123 38.84 6.20 15.42
CA SER A 123 39.36 5.66 14.16
C SER A 123 40.49 4.67 14.46
N PRO A 124 40.47 3.46 13.88
CA PRO A 124 41.56 2.52 14.11
C PRO A 124 42.92 3.10 13.66
N ASP A 125 43.92 2.93 14.50
CA ASP A 125 45.25 3.51 14.32
C ASP A 125 46.24 2.47 13.82
N VAL A 126 46.80 2.68 12.64
CA VAL A 126 47.80 1.78 12.04
C VAL A 126 49.17 2.42 12.21
N SER A 127 50.12 1.69 12.79
CA SER A 127 51.49 2.18 12.90
C SER A 127 52.14 2.30 11.52
N LEU A 128 52.45 3.54 11.11
CA LEU A 128 53.14 3.85 9.85
C LEU A 128 54.65 4.12 10.05
N PHE A 129 55.23 3.62 11.14
CA PHE A 129 56.66 3.84 11.43
C PHE A 129 57.56 3.34 10.29
N ASN A 130 57.16 2.25 9.61
CA ASN A 130 57.72 1.78 8.35
C ASN A 130 56.60 1.68 7.30
N ASP A 131 56.94 1.66 6.00
CA ASP A 131 55.95 1.42 4.93
C ASP A 131 55.23 0.07 5.17
N PRO A 132 53.90 0.07 5.38
CA PRO A 132 53.12 -1.14 5.66
C PRO A 132 53.25 -2.21 4.57
N ARG A 133 53.65 -1.85 3.35
CA ARG A 133 53.89 -2.79 2.26
C ARG A 133 55.19 -3.59 2.39
N THR A 134 56.12 -3.13 3.22
CA THR A 134 57.45 -3.75 3.38
C THR A 134 57.53 -4.68 4.59
N ASN A 135 56.69 -4.47 5.60
CA ASN A 135 56.57 -5.35 6.76
C ASN A 135 55.77 -6.62 6.40
N GLY A 136 56.13 -7.77 6.99
CA GLY A 136 55.34 -9.00 6.86
C GLY A 136 54.04 -9.01 7.67
N ILE A 137 53.93 -8.13 8.67
CA ILE A 137 52.78 -7.99 9.57
C ILE A 137 52.71 -6.54 10.06
N ASN A 138 51.50 -5.99 10.19
CA ASN A 138 51.29 -4.64 10.71
C ASN A 138 50.24 -4.66 11.81
N ARG A 139 50.47 -3.88 12.87
CA ARG A 139 49.53 -3.75 13.98
C ARG A 139 48.54 -2.61 13.73
N CYS A 140 47.25 -2.89 13.89
CA CYS A 140 46.17 -1.91 13.93
C CYS A 140 45.61 -1.86 15.36
N ALA A 141 45.70 -0.71 16.03
CA ALA A 141 45.10 -0.48 17.34
C ALA A 141 43.62 -0.10 17.18
N MET A 142 42.78 -0.73 17.98
CA MET A 142 41.34 -0.60 18.00
C MET A 142 40.91 0.00 19.34
N VAL A 143 40.11 1.05 19.30
CA VAL A 143 39.41 1.60 20.46
C VAL A 143 37.92 1.45 20.19
N CYS A 144 37.26 0.56 20.94
CA CYS A 144 35.86 0.21 20.76
C CYS A 144 35.07 0.54 22.02
N ILE A 145 33.79 0.84 21.85
CA ILE A 145 32.89 1.18 22.94
C ILE A 145 31.71 0.22 22.91
N SER A 146 31.43 -0.37 24.05
CA SER A 146 30.22 -1.14 24.33
C SER A 146 29.32 -0.29 25.23
N GLY A 147 28.24 0.23 24.63
CA GLY A 147 27.27 1.08 25.33
C GLY A 147 26.51 0.32 26.41
N ASP A 148 26.11 -0.92 26.08
CA ASP A 148 25.62 -1.92 27.02
C ASP A 148 26.78 -2.84 27.42
N PRO A 149 27.36 -2.67 28.61
CA PRO A 149 28.68 -3.20 28.95
C PRO A 149 28.69 -4.70 29.33
N PHE A 150 27.57 -5.41 29.13
CA PHE A 150 27.40 -6.81 29.55
C PHE A 150 27.57 -7.80 28.40
N TRP A 151 28.10 -8.96 28.75
CA TRP A 151 28.16 -10.14 27.89
C TRP A 151 26.86 -10.92 27.97
N TYR A 152 26.40 -11.47 26.85
CA TYR A 152 25.16 -12.22 26.78
C TYR A 152 25.42 -13.63 26.26
N GLU A 153 24.68 -14.60 26.77
CA GLU A 153 24.52 -15.91 26.13
C GLU A 153 23.23 -15.94 25.31
N ASP A 154 22.96 -17.07 24.65
CA ASP A 154 21.71 -17.27 23.94
C ASP A 154 20.52 -17.24 24.92
N ASP A 155 19.44 -16.57 24.51
CA ASP A 155 18.22 -16.46 25.30
C ASP A 155 17.67 -17.84 25.69
N VAL A 156 17.38 -18.04 26.98
CA VAL A 156 16.73 -19.27 27.45
C VAL A 156 15.21 -19.08 27.40
N VAL A 157 14.53 -19.98 26.68
CA VAL A 157 13.07 -19.94 26.51
C VAL A 157 12.41 -21.16 27.16
N TYR A 158 11.40 -20.88 27.96
CA TYR A 158 10.48 -21.86 28.53
C TYR A 158 9.07 -21.61 27.99
N GLU A 159 8.28 -22.67 27.91
CA GLU A 159 6.94 -22.61 27.33
C GLU A 159 5.92 -23.40 28.17
N ALA A 160 4.67 -22.98 28.07
CA ALA A 160 3.52 -23.76 28.51
C ALA A 160 2.41 -23.67 27.47
N VAL A 161 1.64 -24.75 27.32
CA VAL A 161 0.62 -24.88 26.28
C VAL A 161 -0.73 -25.15 26.92
N THR A 162 -1.77 -24.42 26.50
CA THR A 162 -3.15 -24.64 26.95
C THR A 162 -3.64 -26.05 26.60
N GLN A 163 -4.28 -26.70 27.55
CA GLN A 163 -4.85 -28.05 27.39
C GLN A 163 -6.37 -28.02 27.33
N THR A 164 -7.01 -26.95 27.83
CA THR A 164 -8.46 -26.85 27.95
C THR A 164 -9.02 -25.72 27.09
N ASP A 165 -10.23 -25.92 26.56
CA ASP A 165 -10.93 -24.87 25.84
C ASP A 165 -11.57 -23.90 26.84
N THR A 166 -11.00 -22.71 26.94
CA THR A 166 -11.47 -21.64 27.83
C THR A 166 -12.17 -20.52 27.07
N ARG A 167 -12.51 -20.73 25.79
CA ARG A 167 -13.25 -19.76 24.98
C ARG A 167 -14.64 -19.51 25.58
N PHE A 168 -15.11 -18.27 25.50
CA PHE A 168 -16.40 -17.87 26.03
C PHE A 168 -17.11 -16.90 25.07
N ASP A 169 -18.44 -16.91 25.08
CA ASP A 169 -19.24 -15.92 24.36
C ASP A 169 -19.34 -14.64 25.21
N PRO A 170 -18.82 -13.49 24.73
CA PRO A 170 -18.90 -12.23 25.45
C PRO A 170 -20.29 -11.56 25.38
N ASN A 171 -21.17 -11.95 24.43
CA ASN A 171 -22.47 -11.30 24.22
C ASN A 171 -23.46 -11.38 25.40
N PRO A 172 -23.63 -12.53 26.09
CA PRO A 172 -24.55 -12.64 27.21
C PRO A 172 -23.99 -12.03 28.52
N LEU A 173 -22.73 -11.60 28.54
CA LEU A 173 -22.05 -11.14 29.76
C LEU A 173 -22.08 -9.61 29.87
N PRO A 174 -22.36 -9.04 31.06
CA PRO A 174 -22.25 -7.61 31.28
C PRO A 174 -20.77 -7.18 31.20
N TRP A 175 -20.50 -6.00 30.63
CA TRP A 175 -19.16 -5.43 30.58
C TRP A 175 -18.91 -4.48 31.78
N PRO A 176 -17.71 -4.50 32.40
CA PRO A 176 -16.60 -5.43 32.17
C PRO A 176 -16.97 -6.87 32.59
N TRP A 177 -16.51 -7.87 31.83
CA TRP A 177 -16.93 -9.26 32.01
C TRP A 177 -16.70 -9.75 33.45
N PRO A 178 -17.68 -10.49 34.03
CA PRO A 178 -17.61 -10.98 35.41
C PRO A 178 -16.53 -12.06 35.52
N GLN A 179 -15.32 -11.62 35.86
CA GLN A 179 -14.08 -12.40 35.77
C GLN A 179 -14.10 -13.72 36.56
N LYS A 180 -14.75 -13.74 37.73
CA LYS A 180 -14.86 -14.95 38.56
C LYS A 180 -15.62 -16.08 37.88
N ASP A 181 -16.44 -15.75 36.89
CA ASP A 181 -17.36 -16.66 36.22
C ASP A 181 -16.84 -17.08 34.83
N LEU A 182 -15.69 -16.57 34.39
CA LEU A 182 -15.09 -16.94 33.12
C LEU A 182 -14.40 -18.32 33.20
N PRO A 183 -14.51 -19.16 32.16
CA PRO A 183 -13.69 -20.36 32.02
C PRO A 183 -12.21 -19.99 32.10
N LYS A 184 -11.42 -20.74 32.87
CA LYS A 184 -10.00 -20.44 33.05
C LYS A 184 -9.17 -21.71 33.17
N GLU A 185 -7.94 -21.60 32.72
CA GLU A 185 -6.89 -22.59 32.87
C GLU A 185 -5.70 -21.96 33.61
N THR A 186 -5.05 -22.76 34.46
CA THR A 186 -3.80 -22.38 35.10
C THR A 186 -2.68 -23.22 34.52
N LEU A 187 -1.66 -22.54 34.01
CA LEU A 187 -0.44 -23.12 33.45
C LEU A 187 0.73 -22.87 34.41
N TYR A 188 1.73 -23.74 34.33
CA TYR A 188 2.95 -23.64 35.14
C TYR A 188 4.18 -23.72 34.26
N ILE A 189 5.10 -22.79 34.47
CA ILE A 189 6.46 -22.86 33.92
C ILE A 189 7.41 -23.00 35.12
N THR A 190 8.05 -24.15 35.24
CA THR A 190 9.08 -24.38 36.26
C THR A 190 10.45 -24.19 35.63
N VAL A 191 11.22 -23.25 36.18
CA VAL A 191 12.62 -23.02 35.82
C VAL A 191 13.46 -23.54 36.97
N ASP A 192 14.25 -24.58 36.71
CA ASP A 192 15.08 -25.26 37.70
C ASP A 192 16.43 -25.59 37.05
N PRO A 193 17.58 -25.33 37.70
CA PRO A 193 18.89 -25.63 37.13
C PRO A 193 19.12 -27.11 36.77
N ASP A 194 18.36 -28.04 37.35
CA ASP A 194 18.42 -29.47 37.03
C ASP A 194 17.95 -29.77 35.59
N ASP A 195 17.33 -28.81 34.90
CA ASP A 195 17.00 -28.89 33.48
C ASP A 195 18.21 -28.80 32.53
N GLY A 196 19.40 -28.54 33.09
CA GLY A 196 20.64 -28.39 32.34
C GLY A 196 20.79 -27.07 31.58
N ARG A 197 19.90 -26.11 31.84
CA ARG A 197 19.88 -24.78 31.21
C ARG A 197 20.35 -23.68 32.15
N GLY A 198 20.83 -23.98 33.35
CA GLY A 198 21.48 -23.00 34.25
C GLY A 198 20.54 -22.27 35.22
N GLY A 199 19.26 -22.63 35.30
CA GLY A 199 18.34 -22.08 36.31
C GLY A 199 17.79 -20.68 35.98
N LEU A 200 17.20 -20.01 36.97
CA LEU A 200 16.38 -18.82 36.72
C LEU A 200 17.21 -17.58 36.36
N ASN A 201 18.21 -17.26 37.17
CA ASN A 201 19.18 -16.23 36.85
C ASN A 201 20.54 -16.61 37.44
N PRO A 202 21.39 -17.33 36.68
CA PRO A 202 22.74 -17.67 37.14
C PRO A 202 23.70 -16.49 37.10
N THR A 203 23.29 -15.34 36.54
CA THR A 203 24.20 -14.23 36.26
C THR A 203 24.47 -13.37 37.48
N ASP A 204 25.53 -12.56 37.39
CA ASP A 204 25.91 -11.57 38.38
C ASP A 204 25.14 -10.24 38.26
N ASN A 205 24.19 -10.15 37.33
CA ASN A 205 23.32 -9.00 37.13
C ASN A 205 21.84 -9.37 37.28
N ILE A 206 21.01 -8.33 37.41
CA ILE A 206 19.56 -8.50 37.37
C ILE A 206 19.12 -8.90 35.96
N THR A 207 18.07 -9.73 35.87
CA THR A 207 17.41 -10.02 34.59
C THR A 207 15.93 -9.66 34.64
N PHE A 208 15.39 -9.26 33.49
CA PHE A 208 13.99 -8.94 33.30
C PHE A 208 13.36 -10.00 32.40
N PRO A 209 12.34 -10.74 32.88
CA PRO A 209 11.66 -11.72 32.05
C PRO A 209 10.92 -11.06 30.88
N ILE A 210 10.91 -11.75 29.74
CA ILE A 210 10.09 -11.38 28.58
C ILE A 210 9.02 -12.45 28.40
N TRP A 211 7.75 -12.03 28.40
CA TRP A 211 6.63 -12.91 28.12
C TRP A 211 6.14 -12.73 26.69
N SER A 212 5.69 -13.81 26.06
CA SER A 212 4.92 -13.73 24.82
C SER A 212 3.65 -14.55 24.95
N VAL A 213 2.52 -13.95 24.60
CA VAL A 213 1.19 -14.55 24.74
C VAL A 213 0.33 -14.28 23.51
N PRO A 214 -0.46 -15.25 23.03
CA PRO A 214 -1.31 -15.07 21.87
C PRO A 214 -2.61 -14.33 22.22
N GLY A 215 -3.16 -13.64 21.22
CA GLY A 215 -4.52 -13.13 21.22
C GLY A 215 -5.56 -14.21 20.98
N SER A 216 -6.84 -13.84 20.97
CA SER A 216 -7.92 -14.78 20.63
C SER A 216 -7.76 -15.32 19.22
N THR A 217 -8.03 -16.60 18.99
CA THR A 217 -8.11 -17.17 17.63
C THR A 217 -9.44 -16.88 16.93
N GLN A 218 -10.42 -16.34 17.66
CA GLN A 218 -11.75 -16.04 17.14
C GLN A 218 -11.79 -14.66 16.46
N LYS A 219 -12.60 -14.56 15.40
CA LYS A 219 -12.82 -13.33 14.65
C LYS A 219 -13.36 -12.22 15.59
N PRO A 220 -12.83 -10.99 15.54
CA PRO A 220 -13.39 -9.85 16.25
C PRO A 220 -14.85 -9.61 15.88
N ALA A 221 -15.64 -9.09 16.84
CA ALA A 221 -17.00 -8.66 16.55
C ALA A 221 -16.99 -7.36 15.74
N GLU A 222 -17.92 -7.21 14.80
CA GLU A 222 -18.07 -5.98 14.03
C GLU A 222 -18.74 -4.86 14.85
N PRO A 223 -18.35 -3.59 14.67
CA PRO A 223 -17.32 -3.08 13.75
C PRO A 223 -15.90 -3.18 14.34
N TYR A 224 -14.94 -3.69 13.57
CA TYR A 224 -13.51 -3.72 13.91
C TYR A 224 -12.68 -3.04 12.81
N ILE A 225 -11.79 -2.13 13.19
CA ILE A 225 -10.81 -1.48 12.30
C ILE A 225 -9.41 -1.86 12.81
N PRO A 226 -8.60 -2.56 12.01
CA PRO A 226 -7.22 -2.91 12.38
C PRO A 226 -6.38 -1.67 12.77
N GLY A 227 -5.53 -1.79 13.79
CA GLY A 227 -4.60 -0.74 14.22
C GLY A 227 -5.20 0.43 15.01
N LEU A 228 -6.53 0.60 15.02
CA LEU A 228 -7.20 1.56 15.90
C LEU A 228 -7.68 0.84 17.17
N PRO A 229 -7.17 1.21 18.36
CA PRO A 229 -7.67 0.67 19.60
C PRO A 229 -9.14 1.10 19.79
N TRP A 230 -10.04 0.16 19.59
CA TRP A 230 -11.30 -0.03 20.30
C TRP A 230 -12.00 1.25 20.81
N LEU A 231 -12.96 1.74 20.03
CA LEU A 231 -14.15 2.36 20.61
C LEU A 231 -15.15 1.25 20.95
N GLY A 232 -15.09 0.65 22.13
CA GLY A 232 -16.28 -0.05 22.65
C GLY A 232 -16.74 -1.31 21.92
N ALA A 233 -15.92 -2.32 21.56
CA ALA A 233 -16.38 -3.64 21.13
C ALA A 233 -16.41 -4.72 22.26
N PRO A 234 -17.17 -4.55 23.37
CA PRO A 234 -17.22 -5.44 24.55
C PRO A 234 -17.77 -6.83 24.23
N LYS A 235 -18.15 -7.02 22.97
CA LYS A 235 -18.69 -8.24 22.38
C LYS A 235 -17.67 -9.00 21.53
N SER A 236 -16.44 -8.50 21.38
CA SER A 236 -15.39 -9.27 20.71
C SER A 236 -14.87 -10.37 21.65
N PRO A 237 -14.76 -11.62 21.19
CA PRO A 237 -14.07 -12.64 21.95
C PRO A 237 -12.60 -12.27 22.15
N ALA A 238 -12.06 -12.55 23.34
CA ALA A 238 -10.70 -12.13 23.70
C ALA A 238 -10.01 -13.17 24.59
N ALA A 239 -8.70 -13.32 24.40
CA ALA A 239 -7.82 -14.02 25.32
C ALA A 239 -7.42 -13.07 26.47
N ILE A 240 -7.46 -13.54 27.70
CA ILE A 240 -7.14 -12.75 28.90
C ILE A 240 -6.08 -13.49 29.68
N TRP A 241 -4.85 -12.97 29.63
CA TRP A 241 -3.71 -13.54 30.33
C TRP A 241 -3.47 -12.83 31.65
N THR A 242 -3.13 -13.59 32.68
CA THR A 242 -2.61 -13.08 33.96
C THR A 242 -1.23 -13.69 34.17
N LEU A 243 -0.22 -12.83 34.08
CA LEU A 243 1.18 -13.19 34.08
C LEU A 243 1.81 -12.85 35.44
N PRO A 244 2.82 -13.60 35.89
CA PRO A 244 3.51 -13.31 37.13
C PRO A 244 4.45 -12.10 36.97
N ASP A 245 4.50 -11.28 38.03
CA ASP A 245 5.48 -10.20 38.22
C ASP A 245 5.96 -10.29 39.67
N TYR A 246 6.55 -11.43 40.02
CA TYR A 246 6.94 -11.71 41.40
C TYR A 246 8.10 -10.81 41.85
N SER A 247 8.00 -10.27 43.06
CA SER A 247 9.15 -9.66 43.73
C SER A 247 9.94 -10.74 44.46
N PHE A 248 11.26 -10.71 44.31
CA PHE A 248 12.18 -11.58 45.03
C PHE A 248 12.79 -10.89 46.27
N GLU A 249 12.51 -9.60 46.45
CA GLU A 249 13.07 -8.77 47.51
C GLU A 249 12.01 -8.25 48.49
N ASP A 250 10.76 -8.15 48.04
CA ASP A 250 9.63 -7.63 48.81
C ASP A 250 8.55 -8.70 48.95
N GLU A 251 8.39 -9.22 50.18
CA GLU A 251 7.43 -10.28 50.50
C GLU A 251 5.98 -9.88 50.17
N ASP A 252 5.61 -8.60 50.28
CA ASP A 252 4.25 -8.13 49.99
C ASP A 252 3.90 -8.30 48.51
N TYR A 253 4.91 -8.38 47.63
CA TYR A 253 4.76 -8.59 46.20
C TYR A 253 5.32 -9.93 45.71
N ALA A 254 5.65 -10.86 46.60
CA ALA A 254 6.20 -12.17 46.24
C ALA A 254 5.29 -13.00 45.33
N ASN A 255 3.98 -12.75 45.39
CA ASN A 255 2.95 -13.41 44.58
C ASN A 255 2.22 -12.44 43.65
N ARG A 256 2.81 -11.27 43.35
CA ARG A 256 2.19 -10.28 42.46
C ARG A 256 2.03 -10.88 41.05
N ARG A 257 0.83 -10.72 40.49
CA ARG A 257 0.50 -11.11 39.12
C ARG A 257 -0.22 -9.95 38.45
N VAL A 258 0.10 -9.71 37.18
CA VAL A 258 -0.46 -8.64 36.37
C VAL A 258 -1.39 -9.25 35.33
N ARG A 259 -2.63 -8.77 35.33
CA ARG A 259 -3.62 -9.12 34.31
C ARG A 259 -3.44 -8.22 33.10
N LEU A 260 -3.35 -8.82 31.92
CA LEU A 260 -3.40 -8.11 30.65
C LEU A 260 -4.86 -7.75 30.29
N PRO A 261 -5.05 -6.70 29.48
CA PRO A 261 -6.32 -6.45 28.80
C PRO A 261 -6.74 -7.66 27.94
N GLY A 262 -8.01 -7.69 27.54
CA GLY A 262 -8.47 -8.70 26.57
C GLY A 262 -7.80 -8.50 25.22
N LEU A 263 -7.11 -9.54 24.76
CA LEU A 263 -6.39 -9.62 23.49
C LEU A 263 -7.30 -10.23 22.42
N ILE A 264 -7.72 -9.42 21.45
CA ILE A 264 -8.63 -9.87 20.39
C ILE A 264 -7.89 -10.57 19.25
N GLY A 265 -8.63 -11.32 18.44
CA GLY A 265 -8.07 -12.00 17.27
C GLY A 265 -7.85 -11.13 16.06
N GLY A 266 -7.21 -11.72 15.07
CA GLY A 266 -7.00 -11.11 13.77
C GLY A 266 -8.28 -10.95 12.97
N LEU A 267 -8.34 -9.95 12.09
CA LEU A 267 -9.42 -9.83 11.12
C LEU A 267 -9.03 -10.58 9.84
N ARG A 268 -9.88 -11.51 9.42
CA ARG A 268 -9.83 -12.05 8.06
C ARG A 268 -10.88 -11.32 7.22
N THR A 269 -10.47 -10.69 6.13
CA THR A 269 -11.40 -10.12 5.15
C THR A 269 -11.69 -11.14 4.06
N ARG A 270 -12.95 -11.19 3.64
CA ARG A 270 -13.35 -12.03 2.51
C ARG A 270 -12.90 -11.37 1.22
N GLU A 271 -12.25 -12.15 0.36
CA GLU A 271 -12.00 -11.76 -1.01
C GLU A 271 -13.33 -11.71 -1.77
N ILE A 272 -13.50 -10.68 -2.61
CA ILE A 272 -14.66 -10.56 -3.50
C ILE A 272 -14.15 -10.37 -4.92
N HIS A 273 -14.41 -11.35 -5.78
CA HIS A 273 -14.25 -11.19 -7.22
C HIS A 273 -15.57 -10.73 -7.83
N SER A 274 -15.45 -10.03 -8.95
CA SER A 274 -16.57 -9.78 -9.85
C SER A 274 -16.24 -10.24 -11.23
N TYR A 275 -17.24 -10.74 -11.93
CA TYR A 275 -17.15 -10.96 -13.37
C TYR A 275 -18.41 -10.51 -14.10
N VAL A 276 -18.20 -10.01 -15.32
CA VAL A 276 -19.23 -9.57 -16.26
C VAL A 276 -19.01 -10.32 -17.56
N ILE A 277 -20.08 -10.89 -18.12
CA ILE A 277 -20.08 -11.37 -19.51
C ILE A 277 -20.44 -10.17 -20.37
N ASP A 278 -19.55 -9.78 -21.27
CA ASP A 278 -19.73 -8.62 -22.14
C ASP A 278 -20.71 -8.90 -23.26
N GLY A 279 -21.11 -7.82 -23.94
CA GLY A 279 -22.02 -7.88 -25.08
C GLY A 279 -23.47 -8.08 -24.66
N ARG A 280 -24.23 -8.60 -25.63
CA ARG A 280 -25.66 -8.87 -25.50
C ARG A 280 -25.95 -10.36 -25.67
N PRO A 281 -25.55 -11.20 -24.71
CA PRO A 281 -25.70 -12.64 -24.84
C PRO A 281 -27.19 -13.01 -24.94
N SER A 282 -27.54 -13.71 -26.01
CA SER A 282 -28.89 -14.23 -26.27
C SER A 282 -28.95 -15.76 -26.21
N GLY A 283 -27.80 -16.42 -26.02
CA GLY A 283 -27.68 -17.87 -25.95
C GLY A 283 -26.26 -18.33 -25.57
N GLY A 284 -26.07 -19.65 -25.52
CA GLY A 284 -24.77 -20.27 -25.28
C GLY A 284 -24.40 -20.43 -23.80
N THR A 285 -23.13 -20.73 -23.55
CA THR A 285 -22.59 -21.04 -22.22
C THR A 285 -21.22 -20.41 -22.03
N TYR A 286 -20.83 -20.18 -20.78
CA TYR A 286 -19.47 -19.79 -20.38
C TYR A 286 -18.91 -20.77 -19.34
N LYS A 287 -17.62 -20.67 -19.03
CA LYS A 287 -16.99 -21.39 -17.91
C LYS A 287 -16.23 -20.43 -17.02
N LEU A 288 -16.12 -20.77 -15.73
CA LEU A 288 -15.26 -20.07 -14.78
C LEU A 288 -14.02 -20.92 -14.52
N GLY A 289 -12.87 -20.28 -14.40
CA GLY A 289 -11.58 -20.93 -14.19
C GLY A 289 -10.89 -20.40 -12.95
N MET A 290 -10.36 -21.27 -12.10
CA MET A 290 -9.55 -20.89 -10.94
C MET A 290 -8.29 -21.73 -10.88
N GLU A 291 -7.18 -21.10 -10.52
CA GLU A 291 -5.92 -21.79 -10.28
C GLU A 291 -6.01 -22.64 -9.00
N ASN A 292 -5.72 -23.93 -9.12
CA ASN A 292 -5.66 -24.84 -7.99
C ASN A 292 -4.34 -24.70 -7.21
N LEU A 293 -4.19 -25.45 -6.12
CA LEU A 293 -2.98 -25.40 -5.28
C LEU A 293 -1.68 -25.85 -5.99
N SER A 294 -1.78 -26.47 -7.16
CA SER A 294 -0.63 -26.88 -7.99
C SER A 294 -0.30 -25.89 -9.10
N GLY A 295 -0.99 -24.75 -9.16
CA GLY A 295 -0.75 -23.72 -10.17
C GLY A 295 -1.44 -23.97 -11.52
N VAL A 296 -2.41 -24.89 -11.58
CA VAL A 296 -3.13 -25.25 -12.81
C VAL A 296 -4.54 -24.70 -12.77
N VAL A 297 -4.99 -24.07 -13.85
CA VAL A 297 -6.37 -23.57 -13.97
C VAL A 297 -7.34 -24.73 -14.16
N GLU A 298 -8.26 -24.90 -13.20
CA GLU A 298 -9.39 -25.79 -13.29
C GLU A 298 -10.63 -25.02 -13.75
N TRP A 299 -11.35 -25.59 -14.72
CA TRP A 299 -12.54 -24.97 -15.30
C TRP A 299 -13.81 -25.68 -14.84
N THR A 300 -14.85 -24.91 -14.58
CA THR A 300 -16.18 -25.45 -14.30
C THR A 300 -16.77 -26.17 -15.53
N ALA A 301 -17.81 -26.97 -15.29
CA ALA A 301 -18.71 -27.36 -16.37
C ALA A 301 -19.34 -26.12 -17.06
N PRO A 302 -19.83 -26.22 -18.31
CA PRO A 302 -20.48 -25.12 -19.00
C PRO A 302 -21.68 -24.57 -18.20
N ILE A 303 -21.66 -23.26 -17.95
CA ILE A 303 -22.69 -22.50 -17.24
C ILE A 303 -23.54 -21.77 -18.28
N PRO A 304 -24.89 -21.87 -18.25
CA PRO A 304 -25.75 -21.10 -19.13
C PRO A 304 -25.50 -19.58 -19.04
N TYR A 305 -25.54 -18.88 -20.17
CA TYR A 305 -25.28 -17.42 -20.20
C TYR A 305 -26.18 -16.61 -19.24
N ASN A 306 -27.39 -17.10 -18.96
CA ASN A 306 -28.39 -16.47 -18.07
C ASN A 306 -28.55 -17.20 -16.72
N ALA A 307 -27.55 -18.00 -16.31
CA ALA A 307 -27.60 -18.76 -15.07
C ALA A 307 -27.94 -17.90 -13.85
N ASN A 308 -28.78 -18.39 -12.95
CA ASN A 308 -29.01 -17.72 -11.67
C ASN A 308 -27.78 -17.89 -10.74
N THR A 309 -27.74 -17.13 -9.64
CA THR A 309 -26.60 -17.14 -8.72
C THR A 309 -26.36 -18.50 -8.07
N SER A 310 -27.41 -19.30 -7.84
CA SER A 310 -27.25 -20.65 -7.28
C SER A 310 -26.62 -21.63 -8.26
N THR A 311 -26.92 -21.52 -9.55
CA THR A 311 -26.26 -22.32 -10.60
C THR A 311 -24.78 -21.99 -10.70
N VAL A 312 -24.44 -20.70 -10.63
CA VAL A 312 -23.03 -20.25 -10.62
C VAL A 312 -22.31 -20.74 -9.35
N LYS A 313 -22.94 -20.62 -8.17
CA LYS A 313 -22.39 -21.14 -6.91
C LYS A 313 -22.06 -22.63 -7.02
N ALA A 314 -23.02 -23.44 -7.47
CA ALA A 314 -22.84 -24.88 -7.61
C ALA A 314 -21.72 -25.24 -8.61
N ALA A 315 -21.55 -24.44 -9.67
CA ALA A 315 -20.45 -24.64 -10.62
C ALA A 315 -19.08 -24.34 -9.97
N LEU A 316 -18.96 -23.26 -9.20
CA LEU A 316 -17.73 -22.91 -8.48
C LEU A 316 -17.36 -23.97 -7.41
N GLU A 317 -18.34 -24.45 -6.64
CA GLU A 317 -18.15 -25.52 -5.62
C GLU A 317 -17.79 -26.89 -6.22
N SER A 318 -17.70 -27.01 -7.56
CA SER A 318 -17.16 -28.21 -8.22
C SER A 318 -15.64 -28.15 -8.47
N LEU A 319 -15.01 -26.98 -8.29
CA LEU A 319 -13.56 -26.81 -8.42
C LEU A 319 -12.86 -27.34 -7.17
N SER A 320 -11.70 -27.99 -7.31
CA SER A 320 -11.04 -28.67 -6.20
C SER A 320 -10.61 -27.74 -5.05
N ARG A 321 -10.34 -26.46 -5.36
CA ARG A 321 -9.96 -25.44 -4.38
C ARG A 321 -11.13 -24.90 -3.56
N ILE A 322 -12.37 -25.06 -4.03
CA ILE A 322 -13.56 -24.48 -3.40
C ILE A 322 -14.37 -25.59 -2.75
N ALA A 323 -14.31 -25.67 -1.41
CA ALA A 323 -15.15 -26.64 -0.69
C ALA A 323 -16.62 -26.20 -0.66
N PHE A 324 -17.48 -27.13 -0.23
CA PHE A 324 -18.89 -26.85 -0.05
C PHE A 324 -19.11 -25.66 0.89
N ASP A 325 -19.85 -24.66 0.42
CA ASP A 325 -20.11 -23.42 1.12
C ASP A 325 -18.89 -22.54 1.41
N ASP A 326 -17.78 -22.68 0.69
CA ASP A 326 -16.66 -21.71 0.76
C ASP A 326 -16.86 -20.49 -0.16
N VAL A 327 -17.99 -20.40 -0.87
CA VAL A 327 -18.35 -19.24 -1.71
C VAL A 327 -19.80 -18.79 -1.51
N ALA A 328 -20.04 -17.50 -1.69
CA ALA A 328 -21.36 -16.92 -1.86
C ALA A 328 -21.42 -16.12 -3.16
N VAL A 329 -22.43 -16.38 -3.99
CA VAL A 329 -22.61 -15.69 -5.27
C VAL A 329 -23.82 -14.77 -5.21
N THR A 330 -23.63 -13.50 -5.55
CA THR A 330 -24.70 -12.48 -5.63
C THR A 330 -24.66 -11.73 -6.95
N ARG A 331 -25.68 -10.91 -7.21
CA ARG A 331 -25.69 -9.98 -8.35
C ARG A 331 -25.22 -8.62 -7.87
N GLY A 332 -24.22 -8.06 -8.53
CA GLY A 332 -23.81 -6.68 -8.28
C GLY A 332 -24.76 -5.67 -8.92
N VAL A 333 -24.50 -4.40 -8.69
CA VAL A 333 -25.29 -3.30 -9.26
C VAL A 333 -25.13 -3.31 -10.78
N SER A 334 -26.25 -3.33 -11.50
CA SER A 334 -26.24 -3.21 -12.96
C SER A 334 -25.88 -1.78 -13.36
N ARG A 335 -24.97 -1.64 -14.31
CA ARG A 335 -24.55 -0.35 -14.86
C ARG A 335 -24.98 -0.25 -16.31
N ASN A 336 -25.51 0.90 -16.69
CA ASN A 336 -25.86 1.19 -18.07
C ASN A 336 -24.64 1.64 -18.87
N GLU A 337 -24.56 1.21 -20.13
CA GLU A 337 -23.55 1.67 -21.06
C GLU A 337 -23.67 3.18 -21.33
N ILE A 338 -22.54 3.88 -21.43
CA ILE A 338 -22.45 5.27 -21.87
C ILE A 338 -21.35 5.37 -22.90
N GLN A 339 -21.69 5.82 -24.11
CA GLN A 339 -20.74 6.15 -25.16
C GLN A 339 -20.84 7.63 -25.49
N SER A 340 -19.73 8.24 -25.87
CA SER A 340 -19.75 9.57 -26.48
C SER A 340 -19.08 9.56 -27.84
N PHE A 341 -19.45 10.53 -28.66
CA PHE A 341 -18.74 10.80 -29.90
C PHE A 341 -18.58 12.30 -30.14
N ALA A 342 -17.50 12.66 -30.81
CA ALA A 342 -17.25 14.00 -31.32
C ALA A 342 -16.97 13.93 -32.81
N ILE A 343 -17.30 14.99 -33.52
CA ILE A 343 -16.91 15.19 -34.92
C ILE A 343 -15.98 16.40 -34.94
N SER A 344 -14.80 16.23 -35.51
CA SER A 344 -13.75 17.25 -35.60
C SER A 344 -13.55 17.67 -37.06
N GLY A 345 -12.94 18.84 -37.26
CA GLY A 345 -12.67 19.43 -38.58
C GLY A 345 -13.67 20.51 -38.98
N SER A 346 -13.29 21.34 -39.96
CA SER A 346 -14.01 22.58 -40.29
C SER A 346 -15.07 22.39 -41.38
N TYR A 347 -16.13 21.65 -41.09
CA TYR A 347 -17.25 21.46 -42.02
C TYR A 347 -18.27 22.60 -41.94
N THR A 348 -18.86 23.01 -43.06
CA THR A 348 -19.84 24.13 -43.11
C THR A 348 -21.27 23.68 -43.48
N GLY A 349 -21.46 22.39 -43.78
CA GLY A 349 -22.77 21.82 -44.09
C GLY A 349 -22.79 20.29 -44.23
N GLY A 350 -23.82 19.78 -44.90
CA GLY A 350 -24.02 18.35 -45.14
C GLY A 350 -24.66 17.62 -43.96
N THR A 351 -24.54 16.29 -43.94
CA THR A 351 -25.07 15.42 -42.88
C THR A 351 -24.13 14.26 -42.57
N TYR A 352 -24.11 13.81 -41.31
CA TYR A 352 -23.46 12.57 -40.90
C TYR A 352 -24.51 11.49 -40.57
N THR A 353 -24.11 10.23 -40.47
CA THR A 353 -25.00 9.14 -40.04
C THR A 353 -24.41 8.38 -38.87
N ILE A 354 -25.26 7.89 -37.98
CA ILE A 354 -24.88 7.02 -36.86
C ILE A 354 -25.31 5.59 -37.20
N THR A 355 -24.42 4.63 -36.99
CA THR A 355 -24.73 3.20 -37.12
C THR A 355 -24.63 2.51 -35.78
N PHE A 356 -25.65 1.74 -35.43
CA PHE A 356 -25.69 0.90 -34.23
C PHE A 356 -26.24 -0.48 -34.58
N ASP A 357 -25.49 -1.53 -34.22
CA ASP A 357 -25.90 -2.93 -34.41
C ASP A 357 -26.39 -3.20 -35.85
N GLY A 358 -25.60 -2.73 -36.83
CA GLY A 358 -25.85 -2.89 -38.26
C GLY A 358 -26.94 -2.00 -38.87
N GLN A 359 -27.63 -1.17 -38.08
CA GLN A 359 -28.66 -0.24 -38.57
C GLN A 359 -28.13 1.19 -38.60
N THR A 360 -28.37 1.91 -39.70
CA THR A 360 -27.85 3.27 -39.92
C THR A 360 -28.99 4.29 -39.95
N THR A 361 -28.80 5.42 -39.26
CA THR A 361 -29.78 6.51 -39.24
C THR A 361 -29.90 7.17 -40.60
N ALA A 362 -31.00 7.89 -40.83
CA ALA A 362 -31.02 8.94 -41.86
C ALA A 362 -29.95 10.01 -41.56
N GLY A 363 -29.62 10.84 -42.56
CA GLY A 363 -28.65 11.94 -42.41
C GLY A 363 -29.04 12.92 -41.30
N ILE A 364 -28.12 13.15 -40.36
CA ILE A 364 -28.24 14.06 -39.22
C ILE A 364 -27.39 15.30 -39.50
N LYS A 365 -27.95 16.49 -39.27
CA LYS A 365 -27.17 17.74 -39.41
C LYS A 365 -26.17 17.87 -38.26
N PRO A 366 -24.96 18.43 -38.48
CA PRO A 366 -23.93 18.52 -37.46
C PRO A 366 -24.35 19.18 -36.14
N ASN A 367 -25.14 20.24 -36.21
CA ASN A 367 -25.60 21.02 -35.07
C ASN A 367 -26.94 20.52 -34.45
N THR A 368 -27.46 19.37 -34.89
CA THR A 368 -28.74 18.82 -34.41
C THR A 368 -28.74 18.62 -32.90
N GLY A 369 -29.64 19.28 -32.17
CA GLY A 369 -29.75 19.17 -30.71
C GLY A 369 -30.07 17.74 -30.22
N ALA A 370 -29.89 17.52 -28.92
CA ALA A 370 -30.03 16.21 -28.27
C ALA A 370 -31.33 15.46 -28.65
N ASP A 371 -32.46 16.14 -28.62
CA ASP A 371 -33.78 15.55 -28.92
C ASP A 371 -33.90 15.09 -30.38
N GLY A 372 -33.30 15.84 -31.31
CA GLY A 372 -33.25 15.49 -32.73
C GLY A 372 -32.36 14.28 -32.99
N ILE A 373 -31.20 14.19 -32.33
CA ILE A 373 -30.31 13.02 -32.39
C ILE A 373 -31.02 11.81 -31.79
N ARG A 374 -31.64 11.96 -30.62
CA ARG A 374 -32.42 10.90 -29.97
C ARG A 374 -33.53 10.40 -30.88
N THR A 375 -34.26 11.29 -31.52
CA THR A 375 -35.32 10.94 -32.48
C THR A 375 -34.77 10.20 -33.71
N ALA A 376 -33.58 10.58 -34.20
CA ALA A 376 -32.95 9.88 -35.33
C ALA A 376 -32.54 8.45 -34.98
N LEU A 377 -31.96 8.25 -33.79
CA LEU A 377 -31.60 6.93 -33.28
C LEU A 377 -32.83 6.06 -32.97
N ALA A 378 -33.87 6.64 -32.37
CA ALA A 378 -35.13 5.95 -32.06
C ALA A 378 -35.95 5.51 -33.29
N LYS A 379 -35.53 5.90 -34.50
CA LYS A 379 -36.12 5.42 -35.76
C LYS A 379 -35.41 4.18 -36.30
N LEU A 380 -34.29 3.76 -35.71
CA LEU A 380 -33.66 2.50 -36.08
C LEU A 380 -34.57 1.33 -35.67
N PRO A 381 -34.75 0.30 -36.52
CA PRO A 381 -35.70 -0.80 -36.23
C PRO A 381 -35.43 -1.56 -34.93
N ASN A 382 -34.21 -1.47 -34.41
CA ASN A 382 -33.77 -2.15 -33.20
C ASN A 382 -33.81 -1.26 -31.94
N LEU A 383 -34.14 0.03 -32.05
CA LEU A 383 -34.15 0.99 -30.93
C LEU A 383 -35.51 1.65 -30.76
N ASP A 384 -35.93 1.79 -29.51
CA ASP A 384 -37.05 2.63 -29.13
C ASP A 384 -36.59 3.95 -28.49
N TYR A 385 -37.47 4.95 -28.47
CA TYR A 385 -37.19 6.27 -27.88
C TYR A 385 -36.70 6.21 -26.43
N TRP A 386 -37.16 5.21 -25.67
CA TRP A 386 -36.85 5.04 -24.25
C TRP A 386 -35.61 4.20 -23.96
N ASP A 387 -35.02 3.57 -24.99
CA ASP A 387 -33.78 2.80 -24.85
C ASP A 387 -32.54 3.70 -24.72
N ILE A 388 -32.67 4.98 -25.05
CA ILE A 388 -31.57 5.92 -25.16
C ILE A 388 -31.90 7.24 -24.47
N ASP A 389 -30.88 7.85 -23.88
CA ASP A 389 -30.87 9.24 -23.47
C ASP A 389 -29.64 9.92 -24.06
N VAL A 390 -29.85 11.11 -24.60
CA VAL A 390 -28.85 11.83 -25.37
C VAL A 390 -28.59 13.16 -24.70
N LYS A 391 -27.31 13.43 -24.44
CA LYS A 391 -26.81 14.73 -24.00
C LYS A 391 -25.89 15.29 -25.07
N VAL A 392 -25.95 16.60 -25.27
CA VAL A 392 -25.01 17.32 -26.13
C VAL A 392 -24.36 18.40 -25.28
N ASP A 393 -23.04 18.35 -25.19
CA ASP A 393 -22.21 19.42 -24.67
C ASP A 393 -21.52 20.10 -25.86
N SER A 394 -21.60 21.43 -25.96
CA SER A 394 -21.06 22.16 -27.11
C SER A 394 -20.68 23.59 -26.77
N HIS A 395 -19.56 24.07 -27.31
CA HIS A 395 -19.16 25.46 -27.28
C HIS A 395 -19.10 26.04 -28.70
N ASN A 396 -19.49 27.31 -28.83
CA ASN A 396 -19.42 28.01 -30.11
C ASN A 396 -17.99 28.47 -30.40
N GLU A 397 -17.61 28.38 -31.67
CA GLU A 397 -16.39 29.01 -32.18
C GLU A 397 -16.45 30.52 -31.99
N VAL A 398 -15.35 31.10 -31.53
CA VAL A 398 -15.19 32.54 -31.36
C VAL A 398 -13.89 33.02 -31.98
N GLN A 399 -13.99 34.00 -32.87
CA GLN A 399 -12.83 34.64 -33.50
C GLN A 399 -12.85 36.15 -33.30
N TYR A 400 -11.68 36.73 -33.08
CA TYR A 400 -11.47 38.17 -33.03
C TYR A 400 -10.81 38.68 -34.30
N VAL A 401 -11.36 39.75 -34.87
CA VAL A 401 -10.75 40.49 -35.96
C VAL A 401 -10.16 41.79 -35.40
N TYR A 402 -8.84 41.93 -35.48
CA TYR A 402 -8.08 43.10 -35.07
C TYR A 402 -7.67 43.93 -36.28
N LEU A 403 -7.73 45.24 -36.13
CA LEU A 403 -7.01 46.18 -37.00
C LEU A 403 -5.63 46.41 -36.40
N VAL A 404 -4.58 46.21 -37.19
CA VAL A 404 -3.19 46.46 -36.82
C VAL A 404 -2.73 47.75 -37.50
N GLY A 405 -1.88 48.53 -36.82
CA GLY A 405 -1.28 49.74 -37.38
C GLY A 405 -2.15 51.00 -37.36
N GLU A 406 -3.32 50.94 -36.71
CA GLU A 406 -4.24 52.08 -36.52
C GLU A 406 -4.66 52.80 -37.82
N PRO A 407 -5.28 52.07 -38.78
CA PRO A 407 -5.74 52.68 -40.02
C PRO A 407 -6.78 53.76 -39.74
N THR A 408 -6.67 54.90 -40.43
CA THR A 408 -7.58 56.04 -40.27
C THR A 408 -8.57 56.19 -41.43
N SER A 409 -8.41 55.38 -42.49
CA SER A 409 -9.28 55.40 -43.67
C SER A 409 -9.29 54.06 -44.42
N GLY A 410 -10.21 53.92 -45.38
CA GLY A 410 -10.32 52.74 -46.25
C GLY A 410 -11.22 51.63 -45.72
N SER A 411 -11.18 50.50 -46.41
CA SER A 411 -11.99 49.31 -46.11
C SER A 411 -11.21 48.02 -46.36
N PHE A 412 -11.63 46.95 -45.68
CA PHE A 412 -11.12 45.59 -45.83
C PHE A 412 -12.28 44.63 -46.15
N ARG A 413 -11.95 43.37 -46.46
CA ARG A 413 -12.94 42.28 -46.59
C ARG A 413 -12.55 41.12 -45.70
N LEU A 414 -13.55 40.37 -45.25
CA LEU A 414 -13.36 39.07 -44.62
C LEU A 414 -13.78 37.97 -45.60
N SER A 415 -13.20 36.78 -45.46
CA SER A 415 -13.56 35.62 -46.25
C SER A 415 -13.85 34.40 -45.39
N PHE A 416 -14.91 33.68 -45.72
CA PHE A 416 -15.31 32.44 -45.07
C PHE A 416 -15.49 31.36 -46.15
N ASP A 417 -14.77 30.24 -46.00
CA ASP A 417 -14.84 29.08 -46.91
C ASP A 417 -14.80 29.48 -48.41
N GLY A 418 -13.82 30.36 -48.74
CA GLY A 418 -13.58 30.86 -50.10
C GLY A 418 -14.48 32.01 -50.58
N GLN A 419 -15.54 32.38 -49.84
CA GLN A 419 -16.40 33.52 -50.21
C GLN A 419 -15.98 34.79 -49.48
N GLN A 420 -15.95 35.92 -50.18
CA GLN A 420 -15.58 37.23 -49.63
C GLN A 420 -16.80 38.10 -49.36
N THR A 421 -16.76 38.85 -48.26
CA THR A 421 -17.76 39.88 -47.98
C THR A 421 -17.63 41.05 -48.95
N ALA A 422 -18.70 41.86 -49.06
CA ALA A 422 -18.54 43.22 -49.56
C ALA A 422 -17.66 44.07 -48.62
N ASP A 423 -17.21 45.24 -49.09
CA ASP A 423 -16.29 46.11 -48.34
C ASP A 423 -16.82 46.49 -46.94
N ILE A 424 -15.93 46.38 -45.96
CA ILE A 424 -16.13 46.71 -44.55
C ILE A 424 -15.23 47.90 -44.23
N ALA A 425 -15.83 49.04 -43.88
CA ALA A 425 -15.07 50.23 -43.48
C ALA A 425 -14.19 49.96 -42.24
N TRP A 426 -13.03 50.61 -42.15
CA TRP A 426 -12.10 50.47 -41.02
C TRP A 426 -12.77 50.73 -39.65
N ASN A 427 -13.76 51.61 -39.58
CA ASN A 427 -14.49 51.93 -38.35
C ASN A 427 -15.90 51.31 -38.29
N ALA A 428 -16.17 50.26 -39.07
CA ALA A 428 -17.49 49.65 -39.16
C ALA A 428 -18.07 49.24 -37.79
N SER A 429 -19.39 49.43 -37.63
CA SER A 429 -20.11 48.94 -36.46
C SER A 429 -20.14 47.41 -36.43
N ALA A 430 -20.30 46.81 -35.24
CA ALA A 430 -20.46 45.35 -35.13
C ALA A 430 -21.65 44.82 -35.94
N LYS A 431 -22.74 45.58 -36.01
CA LYS A 431 -23.89 45.24 -36.85
C LYS A 431 -23.52 45.18 -38.33
N THR A 432 -22.76 46.16 -38.82
CA THR A 432 -22.31 46.19 -40.22
C THR A 432 -21.46 44.96 -40.55
N VAL A 433 -20.52 44.58 -39.68
CA VAL A 433 -19.71 43.36 -39.88
C VAL A 433 -20.59 42.11 -39.87
N ALA A 434 -21.54 42.00 -38.94
CA ALA A 434 -22.50 40.89 -38.90
C ALA A 434 -23.33 40.79 -40.19
N ASP A 435 -23.89 41.90 -40.66
CA ASP A 435 -24.70 41.94 -41.89
C ASP A 435 -23.88 41.54 -43.13
N ARG A 436 -22.59 41.91 -43.16
CA ARG A 436 -21.67 41.56 -44.25
C ARG A 436 -21.32 40.07 -44.28
N LEU A 437 -21.08 39.47 -43.12
CA LEU A 437 -20.84 38.02 -43.01
C LEU A 437 -22.11 37.22 -43.35
N LYS A 438 -23.28 37.64 -42.87
CA LYS A 438 -24.58 37.00 -43.17
C LYS A 438 -25.04 37.13 -44.61
N ALA A 439 -24.41 38.00 -45.40
CA ALA A 439 -24.68 38.13 -46.83
C ALA A 439 -23.92 37.09 -47.67
N LEU A 440 -22.97 36.38 -47.07
CA LEU A 440 -22.32 35.24 -47.75
C LEU A 440 -23.31 34.09 -47.88
N SER A 441 -23.27 33.39 -49.00
CA SER A 441 -24.23 32.31 -49.26
C SER A 441 -24.01 31.06 -48.40
N ASN A 442 -22.83 30.95 -47.80
CA ASN A 442 -22.40 29.88 -46.88
C ASN A 442 -22.49 30.27 -45.39
N ILE A 443 -23.06 31.44 -45.06
CA ILE A 443 -23.39 31.83 -43.68
C ILE A 443 -24.87 32.17 -43.59
N GLY A 444 -25.64 31.41 -42.81
CA GLY A 444 -27.05 31.69 -42.60
C GLY A 444 -27.30 32.98 -41.81
N ALA A 445 -28.49 33.55 -41.97
CA ALA A 445 -28.89 34.80 -41.32
C ALA A 445 -28.80 34.77 -39.77
N SER A 446 -28.80 33.57 -39.19
CA SER A 446 -28.73 33.32 -37.75
C SER A 446 -27.42 32.69 -37.31
N ASP A 447 -26.42 32.60 -38.18
CA ASP A 447 -25.23 31.76 -37.94
C ASP A 447 -24.03 32.52 -37.37
N VAL A 448 -24.12 33.85 -37.28
CA VAL A 448 -23.08 34.68 -36.67
C VAL A 448 -23.66 35.77 -35.79
N LYS A 449 -22.98 36.02 -34.68
CA LYS A 449 -23.22 37.13 -33.77
C LYS A 449 -21.92 37.92 -33.61
N VAL A 450 -21.96 39.20 -33.93
CA VAL A 450 -20.78 40.07 -33.84
C VAL A 450 -20.97 41.12 -32.75
N THR A 451 -19.97 41.29 -31.90
CA THR A 451 -19.92 42.34 -30.88
C THR A 451 -18.60 43.11 -30.96
N LYS A 452 -18.57 44.37 -30.51
CA LYS A 452 -17.36 45.21 -30.44
C LYS A 452 -17.43 46.08 -29.19
N LYS A 453 -16.33 46.13 -28.43
CA LYS A 453 -16.22 47.01 -27.24
C LYS A 453 -16.10 48.48 -27.67
N ALA A 454 -16.36 49.41 -26.74
CA ALA A 454 -16.22 50.85 -27.02
C ALA A 454 -14.76 51.25 -27.27
N GLY A 455 -14.51 52.02 -28.34
CA GLY A 455 -13.18 52.47 -28.77
C GLY A 455 -12.90 52.15 -30.25
N SER A 456 -12.15 53.01 -30.93
CA SER A 456 -11.96 52.95 -32.39
C SER A 456 -11.32 51.64 -32.86
N TYR A 457 -10.32 51.14 -32.13
CA TYR A 457 -9.54 49.95 -32.48
C TYR A 457 -9.87 48.72 -31.65
N GLN A 458 -11.03 48.70 -30.97
CA GLN A 458 -11.49 47.48 -30.32
C GLN A 458 -11.79 46.42 -31.39
N PRO A 459 -11.38 45.15 -31.17
CA PRO A 459 -11.59 44.11 -32.15
C PRO A 459 -13.07 43.74 -32.24
N TRP A 460 -13.47 43.24 -33.41
CA TRP A 460 -14.78 42.60 -33.56
C TRP A 460 -14.69 41.17 -33.06
N LYS A 461 -15.52 40.83 -32.07
CA LYS A 461 -15.73 39.45 -31.59
C LYS A 461 -16.83 38.82 -32.44
N ILE A 462 -16.50 37.78 -33.18
CA ILE A 462 -17.41 37.02 -34.04
C ILE A 462 -17.63 35.66 -33.36
N GLU A 463 -18.84 35.43 -32.87
CA GLU A 463 -19.29 34.14 -32.34
C GLU A 463 -20.11 33.43 -33.41
N PHE A 464 -19.70 32.23 -33.81
CA PHE A 464 -20.42 31.39 -34.77
C PHE A 464 -21.49 30.57 -34.05
N ILE A 465 -22.73 30.77 -34.44
CA ILE A 465 -23.94 30.25 -33.78
C ILE A 465 -24.84 29.56 -34.81
N GLY A 466 -26.05 29.14 -34.42
CA GLY A 466 -27.05 28.62 -35.35
C GLY A 466 -26.56 27.41 -36.14
N GLY A 467 -26.58 27.50 -37.47
CA GLY A 467 -26.05 26.52 -38.43
C GLY A 467 -24.61 26.09 -38.17
N LEU A 468 -23.80 27.00 -37.62
CA LEU A 468 -22.36 26.85 -37.40
C LEU A 468 -22.01 26.65 -35.91
N SER A 469 -23.00 26.44 -35.04
CA SER A 469 -22.79 26.23 -33.61
C SER A 469 -22.10 24.89 -33.32
N GLY A 470 -21.08 24.91 -32.44
CA GLY A 470 -20.36 23.70 -32.01
C GLY A 470 -19.40 23.11 -33.05
N ILE A 471 -18.98 23.92 -34.04
CA ILE A 471 -18.08 23.49 -35.11
C ILE A 471 -16.75 24.23 -34.97
N ASP A 472 -15.64 23.49 -35.00
CA ASP A 472 -14.29 24.04 -35.06
C ASP A 472 -14.02 24.60 -36.47
N LEU A 473 -14.03 25.93 -36.61
CA LEU A 473 -13.90 26.59 -37.92
C LEU A 473 -12.52 27.18 -38.09
N MET A 474 -11.99 27.07 -39.32
CA MET A 474 -10.77 27.80 -39.68
C MET A 474 -10.93 29.31 -39.43
N PRO A 475 -9.84 30.01 -39.04
CA PRO A 475 -9.84 31.46 -38.95
C PRO A 475 -10.34 32.11 -40.23
N LEU A 476 -11.18 33.14 -40.10
CA LEU A 476 -11.61 33.95 -41.23
C LEU A 476 -10.39 34.47 -41.99
N GLY A 477 -10.38 34.24 -43.30
CA GLY A 477 -9.42 34.91 -44.18
C GLY A 477 -9.79 36.39 -44.31
N TYR A 478 -8.86 37.17 -44.84
CA TYR A 478 -9.05 38.61 -45.00
C TYR A 478 -8.32 39.13 -46.25
N ASP A 479 -8.81 40.24 -46.75
CA ASP A 479 -8.17 41.05 -47.78
C ASP A 479 -8.10 42.48 -47.25
N LEU A 480 -6.89 43.06 -47.25
CA LEU A 480 -6.62 44.39 -46.74
C LEU A 480 -7.36 45.48 -47.51
N GLY A 481 -7.81 45.18 -48.74
CA GLY A 481 -8.56 46.11 -49.57
C GLY A 481 -7.80 47.41 -49.79
N SER A 482 -8.37 48.52 -49.30
CA SER A 482 -7.81 49.87 -49.44
C SER A 482 -7.48 50.53 -48.11
N LEU A 483 -7.29 49.75 -47.04
CA LEU A 483 -6.94 50.30 -45.73
C LEU A 483 -5.66 51.13 -45.81
N SER A 484 -5.70 52.34 -45.25
CA SER A 484 -4.55 53.24 -45.25
C SER A 484 -4.60 54.25 -44.11
N GLY A 485 -3.48 54.97 -43.93
CA GLY A 485 -3.20 55.74 -42.73
C GLY A 485 -2.63 54.86 -41.62
N GLY A 486 -1.83 55.41 -40.71
CA GLY A 486 -1.14 54.63 -39.68
C GLY A 486 0.14 53.93 -40.18
N TYR A 487 0.79 53.14 -39.31
CA TYR A 487 2.07 52.47 -39.57
C TYR A 487 1.92 50.95 -39.50
N GLY A 488 2.29 50.24 -40.59
CA GLY A 488 2.23 48.78 -40.63
C GLY A 488 0.80 48.22 -40.60
N VAL A 489 -0.07 48.77 -41.46
CA VAL A 489 -1.49 48.41 -41.53
C VAL A 489 -1.68 46.95 -41.94
N ASP A 490 -2.41 46.20 -41.14
CA ASP A 490 -2.76 44.81 -41.39
C ASP A 490 -4.09 44.44 -40.70
N ILE A 491 -4.63 43.27 -41.00
CA ILE A 491 -5.71 42.63 -40.25
C ILE A 491 -5.13 41.40 -39.57
N MET A 492 -5.50 41.17 -38.32
CA MET A 492 -5.15 39.93 -37.63
C MET A 492 -6.43 39.25 -37.13
N VAL A 493 -6.64 38.00 -37.54
CA VAL A 493 -7.74 37.17 -37.03
C VAL A 493 -7.18 36.18 -36.01
N LYS A 494 -7.74 36.15 -34.80
CA LYS A 494 -7.33 35.22 -33.74
C LYS A 494 -8.55 34.42 -33.25
N PRO A 495 -8.53 33.08 -33.29
CA PRO A 495 -9.48 32.28 -32.53
C PRO A 495 -9.28 32.52 -31.02
N GLU A 496 -10.37 32.59 -30.26
CA GLU A 496 -10.38 32.64 -28.79
C GLU A 496 -10.83 31.31 -28.21
N ASN A 497 -11.91 30.75 -28.76
CA ASN A 497 -12.44 29.44 -28.39
C ASN A 497 -12.66 28.66 -29.68
N ASP A 498 -12.08 27.47 -29.75
CA ASP A 498 -12.37 26.52 -30.81
C ASP A 498 -13.77 25.95 -30.58
N GLY A 499 -14.58 25.90 -31.62
CA GLY A 499 -15.90 25.30 -31.55
C GLY A 499 -15.80 23.79 -31.32
N ASP A 500 -16.54 23.26 -30.35
CA ASP A 500 -16.52 21.82 -30.06
C ASP A 500 -17.93 21.28 -29.79
N ARG A 501 -18.05 19.97 -29.95
CA ARG A 501 -19.31 19.25 -29.70
C ARG A 501 -19.05 17.80 -29.33
N GLU A 502 -19.46 17.43 -28.12
CA GLU A 502 -19.51 16.05 -27.67
C GLU A 502 -20.98 15.63 -27.50
N VAL A 503 -21.35 14.54 -28.19
CA VAL A 503 -22.65 13.89 -28.04
C VAL A 503 -22.47 12.67 -27.16
N THR A 504 -23.14 12.62 -26.02
CA THR A 504 -23.16 11.47 -25.12
C THR A 504 -24.48 10.72 -25.27
N VAL A 505 -24.41 9.42 -25.50
CA VAL A 505 -25.53 8.49 -25.56
C VAL A 505 -25.43 7.53 -24.37
N LYS A 506 -26.41 7.62 -23.47
CA LYS A 506 -26.59 6.66 -22.38
C LYS A 506 -27.69 5.67 -22.76
N TRP A 507 -27.37 4.40 -22.67
CA TRP A 507 -28.29 3.30 -22.98
C TRP A 507 -29.13 2.99 -21.75
N ASN A 508 -30.37 3.46 -21.75
CA ASN A 508 -31.19 3.57 -20.56
C ASN A 508 -32.08 2.36 -20.28
N SER A 509 -32.54 2.32 -19.02
CA SER A 509 -33.84 1.77 -18.66
C SER A 509 -34.79 2.95 -18.47
N PRO A 510 -36.01 2.99 -19.06
CA PRO A 510 -37.00 3.94 -18.58
C PRO A 510 -37.34 3.57 -17.13
N TYR A 511 -37.22 4.57 -16.25
CA TYR A 511 -37.87 4.53 -14.95
C TYR A 511 -39.37 4.34 -15.22
N TRP A 512 -39.98 3.31 -14.59
CA TRP A 512 -41.43 3.07 -14.46
C TRP A 512 -42.04 1.85 -15.18
N PHE A 513 -41.51 1.34 -16.30
CA PHE A 513 -42.17 0.23 -17.05
C PHE A 513 -41.36 -1.07 -17.22
N GLY A 514 -40.21 -1.18 -16.55
CA GLY A 514 -39.39 -2.40 -16.61
C GLY A 514 -38.52 -2.44 -17.86
N GLY A 515 -37.24 -2.09 -17.69
CA GLY A 515 -36.11 -2.46 -18.54
C GLY A 515 -36.20 -2.02 -20.01
N GLY A 516 -35.51 -0.92 -20.34
CA GLY A 516 -35.16 -0.63 -21.73
C GLY A 516 -34.37 -1.81 -22.27
N LYS A 517 -34.51 -2.09 -23.56
CA LYS A 517 -34.08 -3.32 -24.22
C LYS A 517 -32.57 -3.63 -24.08
N TYR A 518 -31.79 -2.61 -23.70
CA TYR A 518 -30.32 -2.60 -23.58
C TYR A 518 -29.82 -2.23 -22.18
N ALA A 519 -30.71 -2.12 -21.19
CA ALA A 519 -30.32 -1.74 -19.84
C ALA A 519 -29.39 -2.79 -19.20
N GLY A 520 -28.25 -2.32 -18.70
CA GLY A 520 -27.23 -3.16 -18.09
C GLY A 520 -26.36 -3.97 -19.06
N ASP A 521 -26.57 -3.88 -20.37
CA ASP A 521 -25.79 -4.61 -21.37
C ASP A 521 -24.56 -3.79 -21.78
N ASN A 522 -23.41 -4.45 -21.99
CA ASN A 522 -22.23 -3.83 -22.59
C ASN A 522 -22.42 -3.86 -24.12
N LEU A 523 -22.36 -2.71 -24.80
CA LEU A 523 -22.83 -2.58 -26.19
C LEU A 523 -21.69 -2.28 -27.16
N PRO A 524 -21.79 -2.70 -28.43
CA PRO A 524 -20.78 -2.37 -29.43
C PRO A 524 -20.66 -0.84 -29.61
N PRO A 525 -19.47 -0.33 -29.98
CA PRO A 525 -19.28 1.08 -30.26
C PRO A 525 -20.21 1.58 -31.36
N LEU A 526 -20.75 2.79 -31.20
CA LEU A 526 -21.39 3.54 -32.28
C LEU A 526 -20.39 3.74 -33.42
N VAL A 527 -20.87 3.70 -34.66
CA VAL A 527 -20.05 4.04 -35.84
C VAL A 527 -20.58 5.32 -36.48
N ILE A 528 -19.74 6.34 -36.56
CA ILE A 528 -20.11 7.66 -37.07
C ILE A 528 -19.49 7.86 -38.45
N ASN A 529 -20.32 7.97 -39.48
CA ASN A 529 -19.87 8.23 -40.85
C ASN A 529 -20.01 9.72 -41.19
N THR A 530 -18.87 10.37 -41.44
CA THR A 530 -18.75 11.79 -41.74
C THR A 530 -18.65 12.11 -43.23
N SER A 531 -18.66 11.11 -44.12
CA SER A 531 -18.45 11.31 -45.57
C SER A 531 -19.52 12.17 -46.27
N GLY A 532 -20.69 12.34 -45.65
CA GLY A 532 -21.75 13.22 -46.15
C GLY A 532 -21.64 14.67 -45.68
N LEU A 533 -20.61 15.02 -44.90
CA LEU A 533 -20.33 16.41 -44.51
C LEU A 533 -19.65 17.16 -45.65
N THR A 534 -19.96 18.45 -45.77
CA THR A 534 -19.50 19.29 -46.89
C THR A 534 -18.91 20.61 -46.39
N GLY A 535 -18.06 21.22 -47.21
CA GLY A 535 -17.38 22.48 -46.89
C GLY A 535 -16.15 22.28 -45.99
N GLY A 536 -15.19 23.21 -46.08
CA GLY A 536 -13.87 23.13 -45.47
C GLY A 536 -13.16 21.77 -45.61
N THR A 537 -12.38 21.35 -44.59
CA THR A 537 -11.48 20.18 -44.70
C THR A 537 -11.36 19.39 -43.39
N GLY A 538 -11.13 18.06 -43.51
CA GLY A 538 -10.65 17.23 -42.39
C GLY A 538 -11.71 16.63 -41.47
N ALA A 539 -12.97 16.48 -41.93
CA ALA A 539 -14.04 15.95 -41.09
C ALA A 539 -13.82 14.49 -40.66
N SER A 540 -13.61 14.27 -39.36
CA SER A 540 -13.41 12.95 -38.78
C SER A 540 -14.25 12.77 -37.51
N SER A 541 -14.52 11.53 -37.13
CA SER A 541 -15.24 11.21 -35.89
C SER A 541 -14.38 10.42 -34.92
N THR A 542 -14.61 10.64 -33.63
CA THR A 542 -14.07 9.80 -32.55
C THR A 542 -15.24 9.29 -31.72
N VAL A 543 -15.16 8.03 -31.27
CA VAL A 543 -16.17 7.40 -30.42
C VAL A 543 -15.45 6.81 -29.21
N THR A 544 -15.97 7.07 -28.02
CA THR A 544 -15.36 6.67 -26.74
C THR A 544 -16.39 5.99 -25.86
N ALA A 545 -16.08 4.81 -25.31
CA ALA A 545 -16.83 4.23 -24.21
C ALA A 545 -16.47 4.99 -22.92
N LYS A 546 -17.45 5.68 -22.33
CA LYS A 546 -17.29 6.43 -21.07
C LYS A 546 -17.61 5.58 -19.85
N GLN A 547 -18.47 4.59 -20.01
CA GLN A 547 -18.81 3.63 -18.98
C GLN A 547 -19.35 2.38 -19.65
N ASP A 548 -18.71 1.25 -19.38
CA ASP A 548 -19.20 -0.03 -19.83
C ASP A 548 -20.48 -0.42 -19.08
N GLY A 549 -21.43 -0.96 -19.82
CA GLY A 549 -22.59 -1.63 -19.27
C GLY A 549 -22.18 -2.95 -18.64
N GLY A 550 -22.97 -3.43 -17.69
CA GLY A 550 -22.70 -4.76 -17.15
C GLY A 550 -23.68 -5.16 -16.05
N LYS A 551 -23.90 -6.47 -15.98
CA LYS A 551 -24.66 -7.11 -14.89
C LYS A 551 -23.74 -8.10 -14.16
N PRO A 552 -22.89 -7.59 -13.24
CA PRO A 552 -21.85 -8.41 -12.62
C PRO A 552 -22.42 -9.50 -11.71
N TYR A 553 -21.76 -10.65 -11.70
CA TYR A 553 -21.81 -11.56 -10.56
C TYR A 553 -20.70 -11.17 -9.59
N LEU A 554 -21.01 -11.26 -8.30
CA LEU A 554 -20.03 -11.09 -7.22
C LEU A 554 -19.83 -12.46 -6.57
N ILE A 555 -18.59 -12.89 -6.45
CA ILE A 555 -18.17 -14.11 -5.77
C ILE A 555 -17.46 -13.66 -4.50
N GLU A 556 -18.10 -13.85 -3.35
CA GLU A 556 -17.47 -13.68 -2.05
C GLU A 556 -16.89 -15.02 -1.59
N TYR A 557 -15.59 -15.07 -1.36
CA TYR A 557 -14.89 -16.25 -0.83
C TYR A 557 -14.91 -16.21 0.70
N LYS A 558 -15.44 -17.28 1.30
CA LYS A 558 -15.69 -17.42 2.73
C LYS A 558 -15.17 -18.76 3.24
N GLY A 559 -15.40 -19.05 4.52
CA GLY A 559 -14.99 -20.32 5.12
C GLY A 559 -13.48 -20.46 5.12
N ASN A 560 -12.95 -21.53 4.52
CA ASN A 560 -11.51 -21.79 4.51
C ASN A 560 -10.72 -20.81 3.63
N LEU A 561 -11.39 -20.14 2.69
CA LEU A 561 -10.78 -19.16 1.79
C LEU A 561 -10.81 -17.73 2.35
N GLU A 562 -11.39 -17.51 3.53
CA GLU A 562 -11.48 -16.18 4.15
C GLU A 562 -10.09 -15.71 4.62
N GLY A 563 -9.66 -14.52 4.17
CA GLY A 563 -8.35 -13.97 4.50
C GLY A 563 -7.20 -14.43 3.60
N GLU A 564 -7.47 -15.26 2.59
CA GLU A 564 -6.52 -15.61 1.52
C GLU A 564 -6.60 -14.59 0.38
N ASN A 565 -5.45 -14.17 -0.16
CA ASN A 565 -5.38 -13.43 -1.41
C ASN A 565 -5.41 -14.44 -2.58
N LEU A 566 -6.52 -14.50 -3.30
CA LEU A 566 -6.79 -15.53 -4.30
C LEU A 566 -6.43 -15.08 -5.73
N PRO A 567 -5.91 -15.98 -6.58
CA PRO A 567 -5.75 -15.70 -8.01
C PRO A 567 -7.09 -15.29 -8.64
N LEU A 568 -7.06 -14.26 -9.49
CA LEU A 568 -8.25 -13.71 -10.15
C LEU A 568 -9.03 -14.81 -10.88
N ILE A 569 -10.35 -14.87 -10.68
CA ILE A 569 -11.22 -15.78 -11.43
C ILE A 569 -11.11 -15.49 -12.94
N LEU A 570 -10.93 -16.54 -13.72
CA LEU A 570 -10.92 -16.49 -15.18
C LEU A 570 -12.29 -16.83 -15.75
N VAL A 571 -12.59 -16.29 -16.93
CA VAL A 571 -13.86 -16.56 -17.62
C VAL A 571 -13.58 -16.92 -19.06
N ASP A 572 -14.09 -18.08 -19.50
CA ASP A 572 -14.15 -18.45 -20.90
C ASP A 572 -15.58 -18.26 -21.40
N ALA A 573 -15.79 -17.14 -22.10
CA ALA A 573 -17.07 -16.78 -22.71
C ALA A 573 -17.13 -17.07 -24.23
N SER A 574 -16.16 -17.82 -24.77
CA SER A 574 -16.06 -18.07 -26.22
C SER A 574 -17.27 -18.79 -26.81
N ALA A 575 -17.99 -19.57 -26.01
CA ALA A 575 -19.21 -20.28 -26.39
C ALA A 575 -20.51 -19.49 -26.12
N VAL A 576 -20.39 -18.22 -25.71
CA VAL A 576 -21.53 -17.30 -25.56
C VAL A 576 -21.88 -16.72 -26.92
N THR A 577 -23.18 -16.68 -27.24
CA THR A 577 -23.70 -16.19 -28.52
C THR A 577 -24.63 -14.99 -28.31
N GLY A 578 -24.56 -14.01 -29.20
CA GLY A 578 -25.46 -12.85 -29.21
C GLY A 578 -25.18 -11.89 -30.36
N PRO A 579 -25.99 -10.83 -30.53
CA PRO A 579 -25.65 -9.72 -31.42
C PRO A 579 -24.29 -9.14 -31.02
N GLY A 580 -23.30 -9.20 -31.93
CA GLY A 580 -21.93 -8.72 -31.70
C GLY A 580 -20.80 -9.77 -31.76
N GLY A 581 -21.08 -11.08 -31.79
CA GLY A 581 -20.06 -12.14 -31.97
C GLY A 581 -19.86 -13.06 -30.74
N THR A 582 -18.68 -13.69 -30.64
CA THR A 582 -18.24 -14.51 -29.49
C THR A 582 -18.09 -13.63 -28.24
N GLY A 583 -18.65 -14.07 -27.12
CA GLY A 583 -18.60 -13.29 -25.87
C GLY A 583 -17.19 -13.10 -25.32
N THR A 584 -16.91 -11.90 -24.82
CA THR A 584 -15.78 -11.62 -23.93
C THR A 584 -16.28 -11.51 -22.49
N ALA A 585 -15.36 -11.42 -21.54
CA ALA A 585 -15.70 -11.20 -20.15
C ALA A 585 -14.68 -10.29 -19.47
N GLN A 586 -15.17 -9.50 -18.54
CA GLN A 586 -14.36 -8.69 -17.64
C GLN A 586 -14.37 -9.32 -16.26
N THR A 587 -13.21 -9.36 -15.62
CA THR A 587 -13.01 -9.92 -14.28
C THR A 587 -12.21 -8.94 -13.45
N ALA A 588 -12.57 -8.77 -12.18
CA ALA A 588 -11.86 -7.87 -11.27
C ALA A 588 -11.94 -8.37 -9.83
N VAL A 589 -10.89 -8.06 -9.05
CA VAL A 589 -10.94 -8.16 -7.58
C VAL A 589 -11.54 -6.85 -7.06
N ILE A 590 -12.70 -6.93 -6.41
CA ILE A 590 -13.35 -5.78 -5.76
C ILE A 590 -12.79 -5.57 -4.34
N ARG A 591 -12.41 -6.66 -3.69
CA ARG A 591 -11.82 -6.66 -2.36
C ARG A 591 -10.87 -7.84 -2.24
N GLU A 592 -9.64 -7.58 -1.82
CA GLU A 592 -8.66 -8.63 -1.55
C GLU A 592 -8.95 -9.32 -0.22
N GLY A 593 -8.67 -10.61 -0.14
CA GLY A 593 -8.63 -11.32 1.12
C GLY A 593 -7.34 -11.01 1.86
N VAL A 594 -7.45 -10.59 3.12
CA VAL A 594 -6.31 -10.22 3.97
C VAL A 594 -6.50 -10.83 5.34
N THR A 595 -5.43 -11.39 5.90
CA THR A 595 -5.35 -11.76 7.30
C THR A 595 -4.57 -10.69 8.06
N TYR A 596 -5.26 -9.91 8.89
CA TYR A 596 -4.63 -9.05 9.87
C TYR A 596 -4.22 -9.89 11.08
N PRO A 597 -3.01 -9.72 11.64
CA PRO A 597 -2.59 -10.45 12.83
C PRO A 597 -3.48 -10.13 14.03
N GLY A 598 -3.56 -11.07 14.98
CA GLY A 598 -4.22 -10.86 16.26
C GLY A 598 -3.43 -9.93 17.19
N GLU A 599 -3.99 -9.67 18.37
CA GLU A 599 -3.30 -8.94 19.45
C GLU A 599 -2.34 -9.85 20.23
N ASP A 600 -1.54 -10.65 19.53
CA ASP A 600 -0.44 -11.39 20.14
C ASP A 600 0.51 -10.38 20.78
N ALA A 601 0.82 -10.56 22.06
CA ALA A 601 1.50 -9.55 22.86
C ALA A 601 2.87 -10.05 23.34
N VAL A 602 3.88 -9.20 23.19
CA VAL A 602 5.18 -9.33 23.83
C VAL A 602 5.23 -8.36 25.00
N ILE A 603 5.62 -8.86 26.18
CA ILE A 603 5.73 -8.10 27.41
C ILE A 603 7.19 -8.14 27.85
N ASN A 604 7.90 -7.04 27.66
CA ASN A 604 9.27 -6.87 28.15
C ASN A 604 9.24 -6.16 29.51
N THR A 605 9.56 -6.84 30.60
CA THR A 605 9.45 -6.22 31.94
C THR A 605 10.60 -5.25 32.25
N ASP A 606 11.59 -5.10 31.36
CA ASP A 606 12.66 -4.11 31.52
C ASP A 606 12.08 -2.68 31.50
N PRO A 607 12.28 -1.88 32.55
CA PRO A 607 11.76 -0.51 32.63
C PRO A 607 12.37 0.46 31.61
N ARG A 608 13.46 0.07 30.93
CA ARG A 608 14.13 0.86 29.90
C ARG A 608 13.51 0.69 28.52
N GLU A 609 12.76 -0.39 28.32
CA GLU A 609 12.18 -0.78 27.04
C GLU A 609 10.67 -0.50 26.97
N GLU A 610 10.11 -0.55 25.76
CA GLU A 610 8.67 -0.52 25.60
C GLU A 610 8.05 -1.81 26.17
N GLN A 611 7.30 -1.65 27.27
CA GLN A 611 6.93 -2.80 28.09
C GLN A 611 5.90 -3.74 27.45
N VAL A 612 4.97 -3.25 26.62
CA VAL A 612 3.94 -4.10 26.01
C VAL A 612 3.71 -3.69 24.56
N VAL A 613 3.98 -4.64 23.66
CA VAL A 613 3.84 -4.46 22.21
C VAL A 613 2.90 -5.54 21.67
N ALA A 614 1.92 -5.13 20.86
CA ALA A 614 1.00 -6.05 20.19
C ALA A 614 1.40 -6.23 18.71
N ALA A 615 1.33 -7.45 18.18
CA ALA A 615 1.71 -7.78 16.81
C ALA A 615 0.91 -7.02 15.74
N ASN A 616 -0.33 -6.64 16.04
CA ASN A 616 -1.18 -5.85 15.17
C ASN A 616 -1.01 -4.32 15.33
N GLY A 617 -0.03 -3.87 16.12
CA GLY A 617 0.25 -2.45 16.37
C GLY A 617 -0.76 -1.73 17.27
N SER A 618 -1.69 -2.46 17.91
CA SER A 618 -2.66 -1.86 18.82
C SER A 618 -1.98 -1.27 20.06
N GLN A 619 -2.55 -0.17 20.59
CA GLN A 619 -2.05 0.48 21.81
C GLN A 619 -2.48 -0.29 23.07
N LEU A 620 -1.99 -1.53 23.21
CA LEU A 620 -2.28 -2.40 24.35
C LEU A 620 -1.88 -1.75 25.69
N TRP A 621 -0.77 -1.01 25.70
CA TRP A 621 -0.28 -0.26 26.87
C TRP A 621 -1.31 0.73 27.42
N ALA A 622 -2.09 1.40 26.56
CA ALA A 622 -3.10 2.37 26.99
C ALA A 622 -4.25 1.69 27.75
N ARG A 623 -4.56 0.43 27.40
CA ARG A 623 -5.60 -0.38 28.07
C ARG A 623 -5.16 -0.94 29.40
N MET A 624 -3.87 -0.91 29.72
CA MET A 624 -3.37 -1.33 31.04
C MET A 624 -3.66 -0.32 32.16
N ASN A 625 -4.18 0.87 31.84
CA ASN A 625 -4.62 1.89 32.80
C ASN A 625 -3.58 2.21 33.89
N GLY A 626 -2.31 2.33 33.48
CA GLY A 626 -1.19 2.64 34.38
C GLY A 626 -0.64 1.45 35.18
N VAL A 627 -1.24 0.26 35.09
CA VAL A 627 -0.66 -0.96 35.67
C VAL A 627 0.55 -1.39 34.84
N ARG A 628 1.68 -1.64 35.49
CA ARG A 628 2.94 -2.05 34.86
C ARG A 628 3.55 -3.27 35.54
N PHE A 629 4.36 -4.01 34.79
CA PHE A 629 5.35 -4.93 35.34
C PHE A 629 6.51 -4.11 35.90
N ARG A 630 7.13 -4.55 37.01
CA ARG A 630 8.13 -3.73 37.69
C ARG A 630 9.22 -4.51 38.40
N ASN A 631 9.08 -5.82 38.54
CA ASN A 631 10.01 -6.63 39.32
C ASN A 631 11.04 -7.28 38.40
N TYR A 632 12.29 -7.28 38.84
CA TYR A 632 13.38 -8.03 38.22
C TYR A 632 13.63 -9.33 38.98
N ILE A 633 14.40 -10.21 38.37
CA ILE A 633 14.94 -11.41 39.01
C ILE A 633 16.37 -11.08 39.49
N PRO A 634 16.68 -11.16 40.79
CA PRO A 634 18.00 -10.87 41.34
C PRO A 634 19.10 -11.80 40.78
N PRO A 635 20.37 -11.38 40.83
CA PRO A 635 21.51 -12.23 40.53
C PRO A 635 21.48 -13.55 41.31
N TYR A 636 22.00 -14.62 40.72
CA TYR A 636 22.11 -15.95 41.34
C TYR A 636 20.80 -16.55 41.89
N THR A 637 19.66 -16.16 41.31
CA THR A 637 18.39 -16.78 41.66
C THR A 637 18.31 -18.17 41.04
N ARG A 638 18.25 -19.21 41.87
CA ARG A 638 18.38 -20.60 41.45
C ARG A 638 17.18 -21.07 40.62
N ASP A 639 15.99 -21.08 41.21
CA ASP A 639 14.80 -21.69 40.63
C ASP A 639 13.53 -20.89 40.98
N LYS A 640 12.49 -21.06 40.16
CA LYS A 640 11.14 -20.58 40.45
C LYS A 640 10.13 -21.31 39.58
N THR A 641 8.96 -21.60 40.16
CA THR A 641 7.77 -21.96 39.39
C THR A 641 6.87 -20.74 39.20
N PHE A 642 6.55 -20.45 37.95
CA PHE A 642 5.67 -19.37 37.52
C PHE A 642 4.28 -19.89 37.25
N GLU A 643 3.30 -19.31 37.93
CA GLU A 643 1.89 -19.59 37.66
C GLU A 643 1.36 -18.57 36.63
N ILE A 644 0.76 -19.06 35.54
CA ILE A 644 0.08 -18.27 34.52
C ILE A 644 -1.40 -18.66 34.52
N THR A 645 -2.31 -17.70 34.36
CA THR A 645 -3.75 -18.00 34.24
C THR A 645 -4.29 -17.38 32.98
N VAL A 646 -5.11 -18.13 32.24
CA VAL A 646 -5.68 -17.70 30.97
C VAL A 646 -7.17 -18.03 30.87
N SER A 647 -7.91 -17.15 30.21
CA SER A 647 -9.28 -17.36 29.74
C SER A 647 -9.36 -16.97 28.26
N GLY A 648 -10.28 -17.57 27.50
CA GLY A 648 -10.52 -17.17 26.10
C GLY A 648 -9.65 -17.86 25.05
N CYS A 649 -8.89 -18.88 25.41
CA CYS A 649 -8.01 -19.62 24.50
C CYS A 649 -8.53 -21.04 24.21
N PRO A 650 -8.43 -21.54 22.96
CA PRO A 650 -8.57 -22.98 22.70
C PRO A 650 -7.38 -23.77 23.27
N PRO A 651 -7.43 -25.11 23.28
CA PRO A 651 -6.26 -25.95 23.52
C PRO A 651 -5.21 -25.77 22.41
N GLY A 652 -3.93 -25.85 22.77
CA GLY A 652 -2.80 -25.77 21.85
C GLY A 652 -2.15 -24.38 21.72
N GLU A 653 -2.65 -23.38 22.44
CA GLU A 653 -2.06 -22.04 22.48
C GLU A 653 -0.85 -22.00 23.43
N MET A 654 0.22 -21.33 23.00
CA MET A 654 1.50 -21.34 23.71
C MET A 654 1.83 -19.99 24.33
N VAL A 655 2.19 -20.00 25.61
CA VAL A 655 2.83 -18.86 26.30
C VAL A 655 4.31 -19.15 26.50
N THR A 656 5.17 -18.17 26.28
CA THR A 656 6.61 -18.30 26.48
C THR A 656 7.15 -17.34 27.52
N LEU A 657 8.11 -17.81 28.32
CA LEU A 657 8.98 -17.03 29.19
C LEU A 657 10.39 -17.07 28.59
N ARG A 658 10.92 -15.91 28.23
CA ARG A 658 12.28 -15.72 27.74
C ARG A 658 13.10 -15.01 28.81
N LEU A 659 14.30 -15.52 29.08
CA LEU A 659 15.24 -14.99 30.06
C LEU A 659 16.52 -14.55 29.33
N ILE A 660 16.83 -13.26 29.43
CA ILE A 660 18.07 -12.68 28.93
C ILE A 660 19.11 -12.75 30.05
N ARG A 661 20.31 -13.27 29.76
CA ARG A 661 21.34 -13.46 30.78
C ARG A 661 22.53 -12.55 30.53
N ALA A 662 22.68 -11.55 31.39
CA ALA A 662 23.69 -10.51 31.30
C ALA A 662 24.83 -10.77 32.29
N TRP A 663 26.02 -11.03 31.77
CA TRP A 663 27.23 -11.31 32.53
C TRP A 663 28.17 -10.11 32.51
N SER A 664 28.79 -9.77 33.64
CA SER A 664 29.85 -8.75 33.63
C SER A 664 31.08 -9.20 32.85
N ARG A 665 31.29 -10.51 32.69
CA ARG A 665 32.52 -11.11 32.16
C ARG A 665 32.28 -12.06 30.98
N PRO A 666 33.26 -12.19 30.07
CA PRO A 666 33.16 -13.10 28.93
C PRO A 666 33.19 -14.59 29.33
N TRP A 667 33.65 -14.91 30.54
CA TRP A 667 33.61 -16.25 31.13
C TRP A 667 33.67 -16.16 32.66
N GLY A 668 33.22 -17.22 33.33
CA GLY A 668 33.08 -17.34 34.77
C GLY A 668 31.88 -16.59 35.34
N LEU A 669 31.72 -16.72 36.67
CA LEU A 669 30.61 -16.24 37.49
C LEU A 669 29.33 -17.10 37.42
N GLU A 670 29.29 -18.17 36.63
CA GLU A 670 28.14 -19.10 36.58
C GLU A 670 27.86 -19.96 37.81
#